data_AF-A0A358IDL2-F1
#
_entry.id   AF-A0A358IDL2-F1
#
_cell.length_a   1.000
_cell.length_b   1.000
_cell.length_c   1.000
_cell.angle_alpha   90.00
_cell.angle_beta   90.00
_cell.angle_gamma   90.00
#
_symmetry.space_group_name_H-M   'P 1'
#
loop_
_entity.id
_entity.type
_entity.pdbx_description
1 polymer ?
#
loop_
_entity_poly.entity_id
_entity_poly.type
_entity_poly.pdbx_seq_one_letter_code
_entity_poly.pdbx_strand_id
1 'polypeptide(L)'
;MSSMYPRSIGPAVTGGRIHDVEALPTDPSTVFVGTASGGLWKSTNRGQTWVNVFADKPVSTFGDIAISRSDPEIIYAGTGEQQNRQSSSYGNGIYRSNDGGDTWIHLGLEQTRHTGRIVIHPTNPDIVYLGAVGNLWAGSEHRGVFKSTDGGQNWDKVLFVDQFSGVIDMAMDPRNPNTIYAATYQRLRRAWGFNGGGPGSGIWKSTDGGQNWTRLDSGLPEGDLGRIGVAVAESNPDVVMAIVEAEDNQSGVYRSEDAGLSWKRVNQQNIRPMYYSHIFIDPNDDKRVYTLATRSYFSDDGGETFSQIALAPTYDVGIHADHHSLWINPSDPEHLFLAGDAGLHESYDRGINFRKLNNFPISQFYAIGVDMRDPYWVYGGLQDNHSFFGPSETRRWAGILNDDWMQNGFGDGMFWQADPNDARYSYGSSNGGNYFRYDTQTGDMLDISPEPPVGQRYRFDWTSPMMLSQHDSDRLYVAGNSLFVSEDRGGSWSTSEDMSRQVDRDTLQIMDVLGADITISRNDGTSSFGEAVTLDESPLDIDVLWVGFDDGNLQVSRNGGTTWAEVSSNVPGLADGTYVSRIVASFTSAGTAYATFDAHRDGDFRPYVYRTHDFGSSWEPLHANLPEMGSVNVLVEHPDNPSTLFVGTEHHVLVSTDAGENWARVPNLPTTNYDDMVIHPREKDLVIGSHGQGVWILDDTRAIAEWSDATNPVTVFSIPNGTIKLWKKDTSYRGQDKYAGTNPVDGVEVTYRLINATNGATMRVQAADGTLVRELTVPGSAGTHRVHWDLRHGGPDVAGQWSRHNSPVLARSIEAWGPWVSPGTYTVSIQAGDQNAKNVVEVRGDPEMPMLTQQMYEDRERFMLDAIALTTRISRTMRDFDLNSTRGDSGFRNPTGSPRTPGEMLRTARRLAQQVYGALNGGGVRPGSLYPPTQTQRKQLLDAQELLSQAIGELREDPR
;
A
#
# COMPACT_ATOMS: atom_id res chain seq x y z
N MET A 1 -16.07 -12.90 -8.08
CA MET A 1 -14.89 -12.24 -7.47
C MET A 1 -13.69 -12.08 -8.41
N SER A 2 -13.30 -13.05 -9.23
CA SER A 2 -12.10 -12.95 -10.12
C SER A 2 -12.10 -11.75 -11.09
N SER A 3 -13.26 -11.16 -11.38
CA SER A 3 -13.43 -9.95 -12.20
C SER A 3 -13.16 -8.64 -11.46
N MET A 4 -12.90 -8.66 -10.14
CA MET A 4 -12.61 -7.49 -9.32
C MET A 4 -11.11 -7.18 -9.36
N TYR A 5 -10.76 -5.94 -9.67
CA TYR A 5 -9.36 -5.52 -9.83
C TYR A 5 -9.12 -4.22 -9.10
N PRO A 6 -8.72 -4.28 -7.83
CA PRO A 6 -8.31 -3.11 -7.10
C PRO A 6 -7.13 -2.42 -7.79
N ARG A 7 -7.08 -1.10 -7.72
CA ARG A 7 -6.03 -0.27 -8.31
C ARG A 7 -5.19 0.40 -7.23
N SER A 8 -3.86 0.35 -7.37
CA SER A 8 -2.98 1.11 -6.47
C SER A 8 -2.98 2.59 -6.87
N ILE A 9 -3.13 3.47 -5.89
CA ILE A 9 -3.10 4.93 -6.08
C ILE A 9 -1.83 5.58 -5.50
N GLY A 10 -0.93 4.80 -4.90
CA GLY A 10 0.26 5.29 -4.19
C GLY A 10 -0.05 5.68 -2.74
N PRO A 11 0.67 6.67 -2.17
CA PRO A 11 1.83 7.34 -2.75
C PRO A 11 3.08 6.45 -2.78
N ALA A 12 4.09 6.88 -3.55
CA ALA A 12 5.46 6.42 -3.40
C ALA A 12 6.39 7.54 -2.87
N VAL A 13 5.84 8.72 -2.55
CA VAL A 13 6.61 9.96 -2.30
C VAL A 13 7.55 9.84 -1.10
N THR A 14 7.10 9.21 -0.02
CA THR A 14 7.86 9.08 1.23
C THR A 14 8.83 7.91 1.19
N GLY A 15 8.50 6.85 0.44
CA GLY A 15 9.13 5.54 0.56
C GLY A 15 8.42 4.72 1.63
N GLY A 16 9.19 3.92 2.35
CA GLY A 16 8.77 3.08 3.45
C GLY A 16 9.98 2.30 3.98
N ARG A 17 9.77 1.49 5.00
CA ARG A 17 10.85 0.81 5.71
C ARG A 17 11.49 -0.30 4.89
N ILE A 18 12.78 -0.10 4.61
CA ILE A 18 13.67 -1.06 3.98
C ILE A 18 14.62 -1.62 5.03
N HIS A 19 14.67 -2.94 5.16
CA HIS A 19 15.59 -3.62 6.07
C HIS A 19 16.86 -4.06 5.39
N ASP A 20 16.83 -4.29 4.08
CA ASP A 20 18.00 -4.73 3.36
C ASP A 20 18.08 -4.23 1.92
N VAL A 21 19.31 -3.99 1.46
CA VAL A 21 19.63 -3.59 0.10
C VAL A 21 20.87 -4.34 -0.37
N GLU A 22 20.74 -5.00 -1.51
CA GLU A 22 21.84 -5.74 -2.14
C GLU A 22 21.98 -5.32 -3.60
N ALA A 23 23.20 -5.09 -4.06
CA ALA A 23 23.47 -4.78 -5.46
C ALA A 23 24.61 -5.64 -6.01
N LEU A 24 24.56 -5.93 -7.30
CA LEU A 24 25.61 -6.75 -7.93
C LEU A 24 26.94 -6.00 -7.94
N PRO A 25 28.02 -6.54 -7.34
CA PRO A 25 29.31 -5.87 -7.29
C PRO A 25 29.89 -5.48 -8.65
N THR A 26 29.63 -6.29 -9.68
CA THR A 26 30.14 -6.09 -11.05
C THR A 26 29.18 -5.32 -11.95
N ASP A 27 27.92 -5.21 -11.57
CA ASP A 27 26.89 -4.44 -12.28
C ASP A 27 25.88 -3.83 -11.30
N PRO A 28 26.25 -2.72 -10.64
CA PRO A 28 25.39 -2.09 -9.65
C PRO A 28 24.17 -1.38 -10.27
N SER A 29 23.86 -1.64 -11.55
CA SER A 29 22.54 -1.33 -12.11
C SER A 29 21.45 -2.30 -11.64
N THR A 30 21.85 -3.50 -11.20
CA THR A 30 20.96 -4.50 -10.61
C THR A 30 20.97 -4.36 -9.09
N VAL A 31 19.80 -4.02 -8.53
CA VAL A 31 19.60 -3.75 -7.10
C VAL A 31 18.36 -4.47 -6.62
N PHE A 32 18.46 -5.11 -5.45
CA PHE A 32 17.39 -5.74 -4.70
C PHE A 32 17.12 -4.95 -3.41
N VAL A 33 15.84 -4.83 -3.06
CA VAL A 33 15.38 -4.12 -1.87
C VAL A 33 14.42 -5.02 -1.10
N GLY A 34 14.81 -5.42 0.10
CA GLY A 34 14.01 -6.17 1.06
C GLY A 34 13.31 -5.23 2.03
N THR A 35 11.99 -5.20 1.97
CA THR A 35 11.19 -4.28 2.79
C THR A 35 10.65 -4.93 4.05
N ALA A 36 10.21 -4.11 5.01
CA ALA A 36 9.57 -4.55 6.24
C ALA A 36 8.32 -5.38 6.03
N SER A 37 7.48 -4.99 5.09
CA SER A 37 6.17 -5.63 4.82
C SER A 37 5.66 -5.37 3.40
N GLY A 38 6.45 -4.69 2.56
CA GLY A 38 6.09 -4.23 1.22
C GLY A 38 6.67 -5.04 0.06
N GLY A 39 7.14 -6.27 0.29
CA GLY A 39 7.69 -7.14 -0.75
C GLY A 39 9.20 -6.98 -1.00
N LEU A 40 9.67 -7.72 -2.02
CA LEU A 40 11.05 -7.73 -2.48
C LEU A 40 11.10 -7.15 -3.89
N TRP A 41 11.83 -6.06 -4.06
CA TRP A 41 11.86 -5.27 -5.28
C TRP A 41 13.18 -5.40 -6.00
N LYS A 42 13.14 -5.57 -7.32
CA LYS A 42 14.31 -5.64 -8.20
C LYS A 42 14.28 -4.47 -9.19
N SER A 43 15.43 -3.84 -9.39
CA SER A 43 15.70 -2.96 -10.51
C SER A 43 16.90 -3.50 -11.29
N THR A 44 16.93 -3.32 -12.60
CA THR A 44 18.07 -3.66 -13.49
C THR A 44 18.56 -2.44 -14.29
N ASN A 45 18.14 -1.24 -13.87
CA ASN A 45 18.43 0.00 -14.58
C ASN A 45 18.72 1.16 -13.62
N ARG A 46 19.43 0.89 -12.52
CA ARG A 46 19.85 1.87 -11.50
C ARG A 46 18.67 2.60 -10.85
N GLY A 47 17.62 1.87 -10.51
CA GLY A 47 16.45 2.38 -9.79
C GLY A 47 15.50 3.23 -10.64
N GLN A 48 15.60 3.22 -11.97
CA GLN A 48 14.64 3.94 -12.82
C GLN A 48 13.27 3.27 -12.81
N THR A 49 13.22 1.94 -12.80
CA THR A 49 11.98 1.17 -12.67
C THR A 49 12.19 -0.02 -11.76
N TRP A 50 11.13 -0.44 -11.09
CA TRP A 50 11.14 -1.53 -10.11
C TRP A 50 10.06 -2.56 -10.42
N VAL A 51 10.35 -3.82 -10.09
CA VAL A 51 9.39 -4.93 -10.14
C VAL A 51 9.40 -5.61 -8.77
N ASN A 52 8.21 -5.79 -8.18
CA ASN A 52 8.08 -6.64 -6.99
C ASN A 52 8.16 -8.10 -7.46
N VAL A 53 9.32 -8.73 -7.26
CA VAL A 53 9.62 -10.10 -7.72
C VAL A 53 9.08 -11.17 -6.76
N PHE A 54 8.32 -10.76 -5.74
CA PHE A 54 7.80 -11.62 -4.69
C PHE A 54 6.30 -11.40 -4.43
N ALA A 55 5.61 -10.68 -5.32
CA ALA A 55 4.22 -10.25 -5.14
C ALA A 55 3.20 -11.41 -5.06
N ASP A 56 3.54 -12.58 -5.59
CA ASP A 56 2.69 -13.79 -5.66
C ASP A 56 2.98 -14.81 -4.56
N LYS A 57 3.85 -14.47 -3.60
CA LYS A 57 4.28 -15.36 -2.51
C LYS A 57 3.41 -15.16 -1.26
N PRO A 58 3.41 -16.12 -0.32
CA PRO A 58 2.51 -16.10 0.85
C PRO A 58 2.90 -15.11 1.96
N VAL A 59 4.06 -14.46 1.86
CA VAL A 59 4.53 -13.40 2.79
C VAL A 59 5.21 -12.28 2.00
N SER A 60 5.40 -11.10 2.61
CA SER A 60 5.99 -9.92 1.98
C SER A 60 7.01 -9.16 2.84
N THR A 61 7.46 -9.78 3.94
CA THR A 61 8.38 -9.20 4.92
C THR A 61 9.75 -9.86 4.82
N PHE A 62 10.83 -9.08 4.94
CA PHE A 62 12.21 -9.55 4.81
C PHE A 62 13.09 -9.09 5.96
N GLY A 63 13.97 -10.00 6.40
CA GLY A 63 15.02 -9.69 7.35
C GLY A 63 16.37 -9.46 6.67
N ASP A 64 16.69 -10.26 5.64
CA ASP A 64 17.98 -10.22 4.94
C ASP A 64 17.87 -10.87 3.55
N ILE A 65 18.68 -10.40 2.60
CA ILE A 65 18.87 -10.94 1.26
C ILE A 65 20.36 -11.18 1.07
N ALA A 66 20.74 -12.27 0.41
CA ALA A 66 22.12 -12.53 0.07
C ALA A 66 22.27 -12.97 -1.38
N ILE A 67 23.17 -12.32 -2.11
CA ILE A 67 23.54 -12.69 -3.49
C ILE A 67 24.84 -13.48 -3.46
N SER A 68 24.87 -14.63 -4.13
CA SER A 68 26.08 -15.44 -4.21
C SER A 68 27.19 -14.74 -5.00
N ARG A 69 28.38 -14.62 -4.39
CA ARG A 69 29.58 -14.08 -5.06
C ARG A 69 30.07 -14.97 -6.20
N SER A 70 29.87 -16.28 -6.10
CA SER A 70 30.32 -17.26 -7.08
C SER A 70 29.39 -17.42 -8.27
N ASP A 71 28.11 -17.08 -8.10
CA ASP A 71 27.08 -17.14 -9.12
C ASP A 71 25.95 -16.16 -8.78
N PRO A 72 25.96 -14.93 -9.33
CA PRO A 72 24.96 -13.90 -9.03
C PRO A 72 23.52 -14.22 -9.40
N GLU A 73 23.27 -15.29 -10.17
CA GLU A 73 21.91 -15.77 -10.43
C GLU A 73 21.30 -16.48 -9.21
N ILE A 74 22.14 -16.90 -8.26
CA ILE A 74 21.70 -17.54 -7.02
C ILE A 74 21.56 -16.51 -5.91
N ILE A 75 20.33 -16.37 -5.43
CA ILE A 75 19.94 -15.41 -4.40
C ILE A 75 19.17 -16.15 -3.31
N TYR A 76 19.45 -15.84 -2.05
CA TYR A 76 18.67 -16.29 -0.91
C TYR A 76 17.93 -15.10 -0.29
N ALA A 77 16.67 -15.29 0.08
CA ALA A 77 15.86 -14.29 0.75
C ALA A 77 15.25 -14.87 2.03
N GLY A 78 15.60 -14.29 3.17
CA GLY A 78 15.10 -14.67 4.48
C GLY A 78 13.94 -13.77 4.88
N THR A 79 12.79 -14.39 5.12
CA THR A 79 11.56 -13.65 5.42
C THR A 79 11.44 -13.31 6.90
N GLY A 80 10.69 -12.25 7.19
CA GLY A 80 10.39 -11.75 8.53
C GLY A 80 11.39 -10.74 9.07
N GLU A 81 10.88 -9.58 9.45
CA GLU A 81 11.65 -8.43 9.94
C GLU A 81 12.41 -8.71 11.25
N GLN A 82 13.62 -8.17 11.36
CA GLN A 82 14.46 -8.31 12.56
C GLN A 82 14.40 -7.14 13.57
N GLN A 83 13.71 -6.04 13.27
CA GLN A 83 13.80 -4.78 14.04
C GLN A 83 12.89 -4.68 15.28
N ASN A 84 12.26 -5.76 15.72
CA ASN A 84 11.65 -5.89 17.05
C ASN A 84 10.56 -4.87 17.42
N ARG A 85 9.98 -4.16 16.45
CA ARG A 85 8.84 -3.24 16.68
C ARG A 85 7.56 -3.98 16.97
N GLN A 86 6.63 -3.30 17.64
CA GLN A 86 5.27 -3.74 17.85
C GLN A 86 4.48 -3.92 16.53
N SER A 87 4.94 -3.28 15.45
CA SER A 87 4.44 -3.41 14.08
C SER A 87 5.26 -4.38 13.22
N SER A 88 6.14 -5.21 13.81
CA SER A 88 6.95 -6.14 13.02
C SER A 88 6.12 -7.28 12.46
N SER A 89 6.11 -7.41 11.13
CA SER A 89 5.52 -8.54 10.43
C SER A 89 6.36 -9.81 10.60
N TYR A 90 5.73 -10.98 10.45
CA TYR A 90 6.36 -12.29 10.56
C TYR A 90 6.45 -13.00 9.21
N GLY A 91 7.60 -13.63 8.97
CA GLY A 91 7.90 -14.41 7.77
C GLY A 91 7.53 -15.89 7.90
N ASN A 92 7.88 -16.63 6.85
CA ASN A 92 7.70 -18.07 6.75
C ASN A 92 8.97 -18.81 6.29
N GLY A 93 10.15 -18.33 6.71
CA GLY A 93 11.42 -19.01 6.49
C GLY A 93 12.22 -18.45 5.31
N ILE A 94 12.90 -19.31 4.56
CA ILE A 94 13.88 -18.90 3.55
C ILE A 94 13.48 -19.35 2.13
N TYR A 95 13.81 -18.52 1.14
CA TYR A 95 13.60 -18.78 -0.27
C TYR A 95 14.92 -18.69 -1.03
N ARG A 96 14.98 -19.38 -2.17
CA ARG A 96 16.09 -19.31 -3.13
C ARG A 96 15.60 -19.05 -4.54
N SER A 97 16.30 -18.18 -5.25
CA SER A 97 16.23 -18.05 -6.70
C SER A 97 17.49 -18.63 -7.35
N ASN A 98 17.35 -19.13 -8.58
CA ASN A 98 18.46 -19.61 -9.44
C ASN A 98 18.49 -18.89 -10.80
N ASP A 99 17.73 -17.81 -10.92
CA ASP A 99 17.51 -17.05 -12.15
C ASP A 99 17.47 -15.53 -11.87
N GLY A 100 18.31 -15.10 -10.93
CA GLY A 100 18.49 -13.68 -10.63
C GLY A 100 17.25 -13.04 -10.01
N GLY A 101 16.43 -13.80 -9.30
CA GLY A 101 15.24 -13.33 -8.60
C GLY A 101 13.95 -13.37 -9.41
N ASP A 102 13.93 -13.97 -10.61
CA ASP A 102 12.72 -14.04 -11.43
C ASP A 102 11.74 -15.11 -10.93
N THR A 103 12.24 -16.23 -10.39
CA THR A 103 11.47 -17.26 -9.69
C THR A 103 12.08 -17.61 -8.34
N TRP A 104 11.24 -18.09 -7.41
CA TRP A 104 11.64 -18.38 -6.03
C TRP A 104 11.10 -19.73 -5.57
N ILE A 105 11.97 -20.50 -4.93
CA ILE A 105 11.69 -21.80 -4.32
C ILE A 105 11.71 -21.63 -2.81
N HIS A 106 10.65 -22.06 -2.14
CA HIS A 106 10.59 -22.08 -0.67
C HIS A 106 11.40 -23.25 -0.12
N LEU A 107 12.21 -23.01 0.92
CA LEU A 107 13.20 -23.94 1.45
C LEU A 107 12.94 -24.32 2.93
N GLY A 108 11.71 -24.08 3.42
CA GLY A 108 11.30 -24.40 4.79
C GLY A 108 11.76 -23.37 5.82
N LEU A 109 11.85 -23.81 7.08
CA LEU A 109 12.14 -23.00 8.27
C LEU A 109 11.03 -22.01 8.64
N GLU A 110 9.77 -22.36 8.38
CA GLU A 110 8.59 -21.53 8.60
C GLU A 110 8.45 -21.07 10.06
N GLN A 111 8.87 -21.92 10.99
CA GLN A 111 8.77 -21.65 12.43
C GLN A 111 9.83 -20.68 12.94
N THR A 112 10.83 -20.28 12.14
CA THR A 112 11.82 -19.28 12.55
C THR A 112 11.23 -17.88 12.63
N ARG A 113 10.21 -17.59 11.81
CA ARG A 113 9.45 -16.32 11.72
C ARG A 113 10.24 -15.07 11.36
N HIS A 114 11.45 -14.88 11.88
CA HIS A 114 12.27 -13.69 11.66
C HIS A 114 13.71 -14.09 11.34
N THR A 115 14.24 -13.49 10.27
CA THR A 115 15.61 -13.72 9.80
C THR A 115 16.50 -12.57 10.24
N GLY A 116 17.68 -12.88 10.79
CA GLY A 116 18.70 -11.88 11.13
C GLY A 116 19.68 -11.67 9.98
N ARG A 117 20.34 -12.75 9.55
CA ARG A 117 21.40 -12.69 8.52
C ARG A 117 21.51 -13.97 7.70
N ILE A 118 21.88 -13.86 6.44
CA ILE A 118 22.21 -14.96 5.53
C ILE A 118 23.67 -14.78 5.11
N VAL A 119 24.43 -15.87 5.18
CA VAL A 119 25.82 -15.88 4.71
C VAL A 119 26.03 -17.05 3.77
N ILE A 120 26.44 -16.75 2.54
CA ILE A 120 26.70 -17.74 1.48
C ILE A 120 28.20 -17.96 1.36
N HIS A 121 28.62 -19.23 1.27
CA HIS A 121 30.02 -19.57 1.08
C HIS A 121 30.56 -18.98 -0.24
N PRO A 122 31.74 -18.33 -0.25
CA PRO A 122 32.18 -17.44 -1.34
C PRO A 122 32.44 -18.14 -2.67
N THR A 123 32.70 -19.45 -2.65
CA THR A 123 33.00 -20.25 -3.86
C THR A 123 32.04 -21.43 -4.07
N ASN A 124 31.02 -21.60 -3.23
CA ASN A 124 30.06 -22.68 -3.38
C ASN A 124 28.69 -22.23 -2.85
N PRO A 125 27.75 -21.87 -3.74
CA PRO A 125 26.46 -21.32 -3.32
C PRO A 125 25.56 -22.33 -2.63
N ASP A 126 25.87 -23.64 -2.71
CA ASP A 126 25.09 -24.67 -2.02
C ASP A 126 25.42 -24.75 -0.51
N ILE A 127 26.51 -24.13 -0.06
CA ILE A 127 26.83 -23.99 1.37
C ILE A 127 26.35 -22.61 1.84
N VAL A 128 25.30 -22.60 2.64
CA VAL A 128 24.65 -21.38 3.12
C VAL A 128 24.30 -21.50 4.60
N TYR A 129 24.38 -20.38 5.31
CA TYR A 129 24.04 -20.24 6.71
C TYR A 129 22.91 -19.23 6.87
N LEU A 130 21.91 -19.56 7.69
CA LEU A 130 20.84 -18.67 8.11
C LEU A 130 20.94 -18.44 9.62
N GLY A 131 21.11 -17.18 10.01
CA GLY A 131 20.91 -16.69 11.36
C GLY A 131 19.43 -16.45 11.58
N ALA A 132 18.78 -17.35 12.30
CA ALA A 132 17.38 -17.24 12.66
C ALA A 132 17.25 -16.55 14.02
N VAL A 133 16.61 -15.39 14.05
CA VAL A 133 16.36 -14.68 15.31
C VAL A 133 15.27 -15.38 16.11
N GLY A 134 14.29 -16.01 15.44
CA GLY A 134 13.19 -16.71 16.08
C GLY A 134 11.95 -15.82 16.27
N ASN A 135 10.86 -16.45 16.72
CA ASN A 135 9.59 -15.78 17.02
C ASN A 135 9.78 -14.63 18.04
N LEU A 136 9.31 -13.42 17.69
CA LEU A 136 9.35 -12.22 18.53
C LEU A 136 8.40 -12.30 19.74
N TRP A 137 7.32 -13.07 19.61
CA TRP A 137 6.16 -13.07 20.50
C TRP A 137 6.03 -14.34 21.34
N ALA A 138 6.89 -15.33 21.14
CA ALA A 138 6.91 -16.54 21.97
C ALA A 138 8.28 -17.22 22.02
N GLY A 139 8.54 -17.92 23.13
CA GLY A 139 9.68 -18.84 23.21
C GLY A 139 9.54 -19.96 22.18
N SER A 140 10.64 -20.29 21.50
CA SER A 140 10.67 -21.37 20.52
C SER A 140 12.10 -21.88 20.29
N GLU A 141 12.23 -23.16 19.96
CA GLU A 141 13.52 -23.75 19.59
C GLU A 141 13.97 -23.41 18.16
N HIS A 142 13.11 -22.80 17.33
CA HIS A 142 13.37 -22.51 15.92
C HIS A 142 14.19 -21.23 15.72
N ARG A 143 15.37 -21.19 16.33
CA ARG A 143 16.29 -20.05 16.31
C ARG A 143 17.74 -20.55 16.38
N GLY A 144 18.69 -19.64 16.17
CA GLY A 144 20.12 -19.96 16.14
C GLY A 144 20.69 -19.98 14.72
N VAL A 145 21.77 -20.73 14.49
CA VAL A 145 22.36 -20.88 13.14
C VAL A 145 21.86 -22.16 12.51
N PHE A 146 21.28 -22.06 11.32
CA PHE A 146 20.97 -23.17 10.43
C PHE A 146 21.96 -23.19 9.28
N LYS A 147 22.50 -24.36 8.95
CA LYS A 147 23.44 -24.57 7.85
C LYS A 147 22.85 -25.53 6.83
N SER A 148 23.00 -25.21 5.56
CA SER A 148 22.80 -26.16 4.46
C SER A 148 24.11 -26.38 3.70
N THR A 149 24.22 -27.55 3.06
CA THR A 149 25.33 -27.90 2.15
C THR A 149 24.83 -28.42 0.79
N ASP A 150 23.52 -28.34 0.54
CA ASP A 150 22.83 -28.79 -0.66
C ASP A 150 21.92 -27.71 -1.26
N GLY A 151 22.25 -26.45 -0.98
CA GLY A 151 21.56 -25.29 -1.51
C GLY A 151 20.23 -24.99 -0.84
N GLY A 152 20.04 -25.46 0.39
CA GLY A 152 18.88 -25.19 1.25
C GLY A 152 17.80 -26.28 1.20
N GLN A 153 18.08 -27.44 0.59
CA GLN A 153 17.12 -28.56 0.58
C GLN A 153 17.03 -29.21 1.96
N ASN A 154 18.15 -29.28 2.68
CA ASN A 154 18.21 -29.73 4.07
C ASN A 154 18.98 -28.70 4.92
N TRP A 155 18.59 -28.61 6.20
CA TRP A 155 19.14 -27.67 7.16
C TRP A 155 19.51 -28.36 8.47
N ASP A 156 20.76 -28.20 8.89
CA ASP A 156 21.27 -28.60 10.19
C ASP A 156 21.24 -27.39 11.13
N LYS A 157 20.67 -27.54 12.33
CA LYS A 157 20.79 -26.53 13.39
C LYS A 157 22.16 -26.69 14.05
N VAL A 158 23.08 -25.77 13.78
CA VAL A 158 24.50 -25.88 14.14
C VAL A 158 24.90 -24.99 15.33
N LEU A 159 24.09 -24.01 15.70
CA LEU A 159 24.22 -23.25 16.95
C LEU A 159 22.82 -23.04 17.54
N PHE A 160 22.67 -23.35 18.83
CA PHE A 160 21.46 -23.11 19.61
C PHE A 160 21.86 -22.80 21.05
N VAL A 161 21.28 -21.74 21.62
CA VAL A 161 21.55 -21.33 23.01
C VAL A 161 20.37 -21.71 23.91
N ASP A 162 19.19 -21.16 23.63
CA ASP A 162 17.95 -21.42 24.36
C ASP A 162 16.73 -20.98 23.52
N GLN A 163 15.52 -21.02 24.11
CA GLN A 163 14.26 -20.73 23.41
C GLN A 163 13.96 -19.23 23.16
N PHE A 164 14.78 -18.32 23.67
CA PHE A 164 14.66 -16.86 23.54
C PHE A 164 15.87 -16.21 22.84
N SER A 165 16.96 -16.95 22.68
CA SER A 165 18.24 -16.49 22.13
C SER A 165 18.45 -16.97 20.69
N GLY A 166 18.20 -16.08 19.72
CA GLY A 166 18.40 -16.35 18.28
C GLY A 166 19.67 -15.70 17.75
N VAL A 167 19.91 -15.74 16.44
CA VAL A 167 21.06 -15.06 15.81
C VAL A 167 20.59 -13.88 14.99
N ILE A 168 21.03 -12.68 15.38
CA ILE A 168 20.65 -11.41 14.75
C ILE A 168 21.61 -10.98 13.64
N ASP A 169 22.90 -11.32 13.77
CA ASP A 169 23.93 -10.94 12.79
C ASP A 169 25.00 -12.02 12.67
N MET A 170 25.65 -12.09 11.50
CA MET A 170 26.71 -13.05 11.19
C MET A 170 27.72 -12.47 10.20
N ALA A 171 28.98 -12.86 10.37
CA ALA A 171 30.05 -12.53 9.45
C ALA A 171 30.95 -13.75 9.19
N MET A 172 31.48 -13.87 7.98
CA MET A 172 32.39 -14.94 7.57
C MET A 172 33.73 -14.34 7.18
N ASP A 173 34.83 -15.01 7.57
CA ASP A 173 36.17 -14.65 7.11
C ASP A 173 36.30 -14.99 5.61
N PRO A 174 36.48 -14.00 4.71
CA PRO A 174 36.57 -14.25 3.28
C PRO A 174 37.85 -15.00 2.87
N ARG A 175 38.90 -14.98 3.71
CA ARG A 175 40.14 -15.75 3.51
C ARG A 175 39.97 -17.22 3.92
N ASN A 176 39.13 -17.50 4.93
CA ASN A 176 38.83 -18.87 5.37
C ASN A 176 37.34 -19.02 5.73
N PRO A 177 36.50 -19.50 4.80
CA PRO A 177 35.05 -19.56 4.98
C PRO A 177 34.57 -20.62 6.00
N ASN A 178 35.49 -21.39 6.62
CA ASN A 178 35.18 -22.19 7.80
C ASN A 178 35.13 -21.36 9.09
N THR A 179 35.68 -20.14 9.07
CA THR A 179 35.63 -19.21 10.19
C THR A 179 34.39 -18.33 10.08
N ILE A 180 33.49 -18.46 11.06
CA ILE A 180 32.20 -17.76 11.08
C ILE A 180 32.00 -17.17 12.47
N TYR A 181 31.53 -15.93 12.53
CA TYR A 181 31.11 -15.24 13.73
C TYR A 181 29.58 -15.13 13.72
N ALA A 182 28.94 -15.44 14.85
CA ALA A 182 27.50 -15.31 15.02
C ALA A 182 27.19 -14.51 16.29
N ALA A 183 26.35 -13.50 16.16
CA ALA A 183 25.86 -12.69 17.26
C ALA A 183 24.50 -13.23 17.71
N THR A 184 24.46 -13.84 18.90
CA THR A 184 23.19 -14.27 19.50
C THR A 184 22.51 -13.09 20.20
N TYR A 185 21.17 -13.05 20.12
CA TYR A 185 20.33 -12.02 20.67
C TYR A 185 19.13 -12.61 21.40
N GLN A 186 19.09 -12.42 22.72
CA GLN A 186 17.98 -12.80 23.59
C GLN A 186 16.93 -11.70 23.62
N ARG A 187 15.68 -12.04 23.27
CA ARG A 187 14.58 -11.08 23.24
C ARG A 187 13.20 -11.72 23.33
N LEU A 188 12.23 -10.97 23.86
CA LEU A 188 10.81 -11.28 23.76
C LEU A 188 9.96 -10.00 23.89
N ARG A 189 8.94 -9.86 23.05
CA ARG A 189 7.93 -8.79 23.14
C ARG A 189 6.58 -9.36 23.55
N ARG A 190 5.82 -8.53 24.27
CA ARG A 190 4.42 -8.70 24.64
C ARG A 190 3.66 -7.42 24.29
N ALA A 191 2.32 -7.47 24.29
CA ALA A 191 1.49 -6.28 24.14
C ALA A 191 1.87 -5.18 25.15
N TRP A 192 2.21 -5.58 26.38
CA TRP A 192 2.48 -4.67 27.49
C TRP A 192 3.95 -4.26 27.68
N GLY A 193 4.90 -4.83 26.92
CA GLY A 193 6.32 -4.51 27.12
C GLY A 193 7.31 -5.31 26.27
N PHE A 194 8.59 -4.98 26.46
CA PHE A 194 9.71 -5.60 25.74
C PHE A 194 10.89 -5.82 26.68
N ASN A 195 11.46 -7.02 26.64
CA ASN A 195 12.75 -7.34 27.21
C ASN A 195 13.72 -7.66 26.07
N GLY A 196 14.69 -6.76 25.88
CA GLY A 196 15.61 -6.77 24.75
C GLY A 196 17.01 -7.25 25.09
N GLY A 197 17.20 -8.06 26.14
CA GLY A 197 18.50 -8.63 26.44
C GLY A 197 18.46 -9.77 27.46
N GLY A 198 19.64 -10.33 27.72
CA GLY A 198 19.84 -11.39 28.70
C GLY A 198 21.15 -12.16 28.50
N PRO A 199 21.40 -13.20 29.31
CA PRO A 199 22.67 -13.93 29.32
C PRO A 199 22.94 -14.77 28.06
N GLY A 200 21.88 -15.07 27.30
CA GLY A 200 21.98 -15.81 26.03
C GLY A 200 22.46 -14.96 24.84
N SER A 201 22.50 -13.64 24.98
CA SER A 201 23.14 -12.75 24.01
C SER A 201 24.68 -12.85 24.09
N GLY A 202 25.36 -12.76 22.95
CA GLY A 202 26.82 -12.85 22.90
C GLY A 202 27.39 -13.09 21.50
N ILE A 203 28.72 -13.14 21.39
CA ILE A 203 29.41 -13.41 20.12
C ILE A 203 30.01 -14.82 20.17
N TRP A 204 29.78 -15.59 19.12
CA TRP A 204 30.27 -16.96 18.97
C TRP A 204 31.17 -17.06 17.75
N LYS A 205 32.22 -17.87 17.83
CA LYS A 205 33.12 -18.16 16.72
C LYS A 205 33.17 -19.65 16.44
N SER A 206 33.00 -20.02 15.17
CA SER A 206 33.39 -21.32 14.65
C SER A 206 34.63 -21.18 13.77
N THR A 207 35.44 -22.23 13.68
CA THR A 207 36.60 -22.33 12.76
C THR A 207 36.58 -23.59 11.91
N ASP A 208 35.52 -24.39 12.00
CA ASP A 208 35.31 -25.68 11.33
C ASP A 208 33.99 -25.73 10.55
N GLY A 209 33.49 -24.55 10.15
CA GLY A 209 32.29 -24.41 9.35
C GLY A 209 31.00 -24.68 10.12
N GLY A 210 30.98 -24.38 11.43
CA GLY A 210 29.82 -24.47 12.31
C GLY A 210 29.70 -25.78 13.08
N GLN A 211 30.67 -26.70 13.02
CA GLN A 211 30.58 -27.96 13.78
C GLN A 211 30.78 -27.73 15.27
N ASN A 212 31.68 -26.81 15.63
CA ASN A 212 31.90 -26.38 16.99
C ASN A 212 31.89 -24.85 17.06
N TRP A 213 31.40 -24.33 18.20
CA TRP A 213 31.31 -22.91 18.49
C TRP A 213 31.92 -22.59 19.85
N THR A 214 32.69 -21.50 19.89
CA THR A 214 33.29 -20.96 21.11
C THR A 214 32.73 -19.56 21.35
N ARG A 215 32.19 -19.33 22.54
CA ARG A 215 31.79 -17.97 22.97
C ARG A 215 33.03 -17.10 23.14
N LEU A 216 32.97 -15.88 22.64
CA LEU A 216 34.01 -14.86 22.78
C LEU A 216 33.61 -13.92 23.90
N ASP A 217 34.45 -13.79 24.93
CA ASP A 217 34.17 -12.91 26.09
C ASP A 217 35.36 -11.99 26.43
N SER A 218 36.57 -12.27 25.94
CA SER A 218 37.78 -11.55 26.36
C SER A 218 37.77 -10.09 25.87
N GLY A 219 37.58 -9.14 26.80
CA GLY A 219 37.55 -7.71 26.51
C GLY A 219 36.20 -7.18 26.03
N LEU A 220 35.16 -8.00 26.02
CA LEU A 220 33.76 -7.61 25.82
C LEU A 220 33.08 -7.28 27.17
N PRO A 221 31.87 -6.67 27.18
CA PRO A 221 31.15 -6.40 28.42
C PRO A 221 30.84 -7.68 29.22
N GLU A 222 30.80 -7.53 30.55
CA GLU A 222 30.31 -8.56 31.46
C GLU A 222 28.79 -8.37 31.70
N GLY A 223 28.08 -9.43 32.09
CA GLY A 223 26.65 -9.36 32.40
C GLY A 223 25.72 -9.62 31.21
N ASP A 224 24.48 -9.13 31.30
CA ASP A 224 23.47 -9.30 30.26
C ASP A 224 23.76 -8.40 29.06
N LEU A 225 23.65 -8.97 27.86
CA LEU A 225 23.87 -8.27 26.61
C LEU A 225 22.55 -8.14 25.85
N GLY A 226 22.44 -7.10 25.04
CA GLY A 226 21.33 -6.88 24.12
C GLY A 226 21.71 -7.17 22.68
N ARG A 227 21.24 -6.34 21.75
CA ARG A 227 21.52 -6.52 20.32
C ARG A 227 23.00 -6.29 20.00
N ILE A 228 23.54 -7.10 19.10
CA ILE A 228 24.95 -7.06 18.68
C ILE A 228 25.02 -7.11 17.16
N GLY A 229 25.76 -6.18 16.56
CA GLY A 229 26.22 -6.28 15.17
C GLY A 229 27.67 -6.72 15.11
N VAL A 230 28.06 -7.50 14.09
CA VAL A 230 29.42 -8.02 13.91
C VAL A 230 29.86 -7.95 12.45
N ALA A 231 31.06 -7.42 12.21
CA ALA A 231 31.64 -7.33 10.87
C ALA A 231 33.10 -7.78 10.85
N VAL A 232 33.50 -8.43 9.75
CA VAL A 232 34.89 -8.81 9.47
C VAL A 232 35.39 -7.92 8.34
N ALA A 233 36.58 -7.32 8.48
CA ALA A 233 37.15 -6.48 7.43
C ALA A 233 37.62 -7.34 6.24
N GLU A 234 37.11 -7.08 5.04
CA GLU A 234 37.53 -7.82 3.84
C GLU A 234 39.00 -7.55 3.47
N SER A 235 39.46 -6.31 3.68
CA SER A 235 40.83 -5.89 3.45
C SER A 235 41.84 -6.49 4.43
N ASN A 236 41.40 -6.88 5.63
CA ASN A 236 42.23 -7.46 6.69
C ASN A 236 41.39 -8.33 7.65
N PRO A 237 41.18 -9.63 7.37
CA PRO A 237 40.28 -10.47 8.16
C PRO A 237 40.69 -10.78 9.61
N ASP A 238 41.88 -10.33 10.04
CA ASP A 238 42.26 -10.36 11.46
C ASP A 238 41.55 -9.23 12.25
N VAL A 239 41.04 -8.20 11.55
CA VAL A 239 40.21 -7.16 12.13
C VAL A 239 38.74 -7.59 12.12
N VAL A 240 38.18 -7.68 13.32
CA VAL A 240 36.74 -7.90 13.55
C VAL A 240 36.22 -6.78 14.41
N MET A 241 35.07 -6.21 14.05
CA MET A 241 34.41 -5.18 14.82
C MET A 241 33.03 -5.63 15.26
N ALA A 242 32.62 -5.15 16.42
CA ALA A 242 31.29 -5.38 16.96
C ALA A 242 30.74 -4.10 17.56
N ILE A 243 29.44 -3.91 17.47
CA ILE A 243 28.70 -2.91 18.23
C ILE A 243 27.77 -3.65 19.18
N VAL A 244 27.93 -3.42 20.48
CA VAL A 244 27.37 -4.29 21.53
C VAL A 244 26.49 -3.46 22.45
N GLU A 245 25.23 -3.85 22.60
CA GLU A 245 24.36 -3.39 23.68
C GLU A 245 24.71 -4.11 24.98
N ALA A 246 24.94 -3.33 26.03
CA ALA A 246 25.17 -3.78 27.40
C ALA A 246 24.70 -2.65 28.34
N GLU A 247 24.93 -2.78 29.65
CA GLU A 247 24.74 -1.65 30.58
C GLU A 247 25.48 -0.38 30.09
N ASP A 248 24.92 0.80 30.37
CA ASP A 248 25.32 2.08 29.75
C ASP A 248 26.82 2.38 29.80
N ASN A 249 27.51 1.95 30.86
CA ASN A 249 28.94 2.18 31.02
C ASN A 249 29.82 1.26 30.15
N GLN A 250 29.27 0.20 29.56
CA GLN A 250 29.97 -0.80 28.75
C GLN A 250 29.45 -0.90 27.30
N SER A 251 28.23 -0.41 26.99
CA SER A 251 27.69 -0.40 25.62
C SER A 251 28.59 0.37 24.63
N GLY A 252 28.74 -0.09 23.39
CA GLY A 252 29.48 0.67 22.36
C GLY A 252 30.17 -0.17 21.30
N VAL A 253 31.16 0.43 20.64
CA VAL A 253 31.93 -0.17 19.54
C VAL A 253 33.20 -0.83 20.07
N TYR A 254 33.40 -2.08 19.69
CA TYR A 254 34.51 -2.95 20.04
C TYR A 254 35.28 -3.35 18.78
N ARG A 255 36.60 -3.37 18.90
CA ARG A 255 37.52 -3.79 17.83
C ARG A 255 38.45 -4.87 18.33
N SER A 256 38.63 -5.90 17.53
CA SER A 256 39.65 -6.93 17.67
C SER A 256 40.64 -6.81 16.51
N GLU A 257 41.92 -7.07 16.81
CA GLU A 257 43.03 -7.09 15.84
C GLU A 257 43.61 -8.52 15.70
N ASP A 258 42.96 -9.52 16.32
CA ASP A 258 43.43 -10.90 16.42
C ASP A 258 42.31 -11.92 16.12
N ALA A 259 41.46 -11.57 15.16
CA ALA A 259 40.33 -12.39 14.70
C ALA A 259 39.35 -12.75 15.83
N GLY A 260 39.04 -11.79 16.70
CA GLY A 260 38.07 -11.91 17.79
C GLY A 260 38.57 -12.64 19.04
N LEU A 261 39.88 -12.94 19.16
CA LEU A 261 40.42 -13.59 20.36
C LEU A 261 40.45 -12.63 21.56
N SER A 262 40.70 -11.35 21.32
CA SER A 262 40.58 -10.28 22.31
C SER A 262 39.97 -9.01 21.71
N TRP A 263 39.22 -8.27 22.53
CA TRP A 263 38.48 -7.07 22.13
C TRP A 263 38.90 -5.86 22.94
N LYS A 264 38.85 -4.69 22.29
CA LYS A 264 39.01 -3.37 22.93
C LYS A 264 37.81 -2.51 22.59
N ARG A 265 37.15 -1.93 23.60
CA ARG A 265 36.16 -0.86 23.38
C ARG A 265 36.88 0.37 22.84
N VAL A 266 36.54 0.77 21.62
CA VAL A 266 37.12 1.94 20.95
C VAL A 266 36.23 3.17 21.05
N ASN A 267 34.91 2.99 21.22
CA ASN A 267 33.95 4.09 21.36
C ASN A 267 32.71 3.66 22.17
N GLN A 268 31.98 4.64 22.72
CA GLN A 268 30.77 4.42 23.52
C GLN A 268 29.47 4.45 22.70
N GLN A 269 29.55 4.81 21.41
CA GLN A 269 28.39 4.97 20.55
C GLN A 269 27.67 3.63 20.31
N ASN A 270 26.41 3.58 20.73
CA ASN A 270 25.43 2.58 20.32
C ASN A 270 24.03 3.19 20.51
N ILE A 271 23.55 3.88 19.47
CA ILE A 271 22.33 4.71 19.57
C ILE A 271 21.13 3.79 19.34
N ARG A 272 20.23 3.75 20.33
CA ARG A 272 18.98 2.94 20.33
C ARG A 272 19.23 1.48 19.89
N PRO A 273 19.96 0.70 20.70
CA PRO A 273 20.60 -0.51 20.23
C PRO A 273 19.67 -1.61 19.71
N MET A 274 18.49 -1.84 20.31
CA MET A 274 17.57 -2.89 19.84
C MET A 274 17.11 -2.74 18.38
N TYR A 275 17.14 -1.51 17.87
CA TYR A 275 16.64 -1.15 16.54
C TYR A 275 17.78 -1.05 15.51
N TYR A 276 19.00 -0.72 15.94
CA TYR A 276 20.11 -0.46 15.02
C TYR A 276 21.27 -1.42 15.25
N SER A 277 22.21 -1.15 16.17
CA SER A 277 23.40 -1.99 16.42
C SER A 277 23.99 -2.63 15.15
N HIS A 278 24.06 -1.88 14.06
CA HIS A 278 24.63 -2.33 12.79
C HIS A 278 26.01 -1.69 12.60
N ILE A 279 26.99 -2.48 12.18
CA ILE A 279 28.34 -2.01 11.90
C ILE A 279 28.80 -2.54 10.54
N PHE A 280 29.32 -1.65 9.71
CA PHE A 280 29.81 -1.97 8.37
C PHE A 280 31.25 -1.47 8.23
N ILE A 281 32.09 -2.23 7.54
CA ILE A 281 33.49 -1.87 7.27
C ILE A 281 33.63 -1.69 5.77
N ASP A 282 34.34 -0.64 5.34
CA ASP A 282 34.66 -0.46 3.93
C ASP A 282 35.43 -1.68 3.41
N PRO A 283 35.00 -2.31 2.30
CA PRO A 283 35.66 -3.51 1.77
C PRO A 283 37.16 -3.33 1.47
N ASN A 284 37.62 -2.09 1.26
CA ASN A 284 38.98 -1.76 0.87
C ASN A 284 39.82 -1.12 1.98
N ASP A 285 39.22 -0.74 3.13
CA ASP A 285 39.92 -0.03 4.21
C ASP A 285 39.34 -0.38 5.59
N ASP A 286 40.12 -1.13 6.41
CA ASP A 286 39.69 -1.56 7.74
C ASP A 286 39.55 -0.41 8.77
N LYS A 287 39.95 0.82 8.41
CA LYS A 287 39.78 2.02 9.24
C LYS A 287 38.51 2.81 8.92
N ARG A 288 37.95 2.62 7.73
CA ARG A 288 36.69 3.25 7.33
C ARG A 288 35.52 2.38 7.80
N VAL A 289 34.75 2.87 8.77
CA VAL A 289 33.68 2.10 9.43
C VAL A 289 32.42 2.94 9.47
N TYR A 290 31.25 2.31 9.29
CA TYR A 290 29.95 2.96 9.36
C TYR A 290 29.11 2.31 10.46
N THR A 291 28.32 3.12 11.16
CA THR A 291 27.29 2.66 12.09
C THR A 291 25.99 3.36 11.75
N LEU A 292 24.90 2.59 11.69
CA LEU A 292 23.58 3.14 11.41
C LEU A 292 22.84 3.42 12.71
N ALA A 293 22.01 4.46 12.69
CA ALA A 293 21.05 4.78 13.74
C ALA A 293 19.97 5.73 13.17
N THR A 294 19.20 6.38 14.04
CA THR A 294 18.33 7.51 13.67
C THR A 294 19.09 8.57 12.84
N ARG A 295 20.37 8.76 13.12
CA ARG A 295 21.34 9.38 12.19
C ARG A 295 22.45 8.36 11.90
N SER A 296 23.02 8.39 10.70
CA SER A 296 24.10 7.46 10.33
C SER A 296 25.46 8.13 10.50
N TYR A 297 26.46 7.34 10.86
CA TYR A 297 27.80 7.82 11.19
C TYR A 297 28.88 7.03 10.46
N PHE A 298 30.02 7.67 10.24
CA PHE A 298 31.24 7.07 9.74
C PHE A 298 32.43 7.40 10.63
N SER A 299 33.47 6.59 10.57
CA SER A 299 34.78 6.76 11.18
C SER A 299 35.86 6.50 10.13
N ASP A 300 36.99 7.20 10.22
CA ASP A 300 38.19 7.00 9.39
C ASP A 300 39.39 6.50 10.22
N ASP A 301 39.18 6.19 11.51
CA ASP A 301 40.22 5.80 12.47
C ASP A 301 39.94 4.44 13.12
N GLY A 302 39.14 3.60 12.47
CA GLY A 302 38.80 2.26 12.95
C GLY A 302 37.78 2.25 14.09
N GLY A 303 36.92 3.27 14.14
CA GLY A 303 35.82 3.42 15.10
C GLY A 303 36.17 4.20 16.36
N GLU A 304 37.32 4.88 16.44
CA GLU A 304 37.67 5.68 17.62
C GLU A 304 36.89 7.00 17.66
N THR A 305 36.73 7.67 16.50
CA THR A 305 35.90 8.88 16.35
C THR A 305 34.87 8.73 15.23
N PHE A 306 33.67 9.28 15.46
CA PHE A 306 32.56 9.23 14.51
C PHE A 306 32.11 10.62 14.08
N SER A 307 31.79 10.75 12.80
CA SER A 307 31.15 11.91 12.18
C SER A 307 29.88 11.48 11.46
N GLN A 308 28.88 12.35 11.37
CA GLN A 308 27.62 12.03 10.71
C GLN A 308 27.77 12.00 9.18
N ILE A 309 27.18 11.00 8.49
CA ILE A 309 26.88 11.03 7.05
C ILE A 309 25.44 11.51 6.83
N ALA A 310 25.08 11.85 5.58
CA ALA A 310 23.71 12.24 5.24
C ALA A 310 23.22 13.45 6.08
N LEU A 311 23.96 14.56 5.99
CA LEU A 311 23.64 15.76 6.78
C LEU A 311 22.24 16.28 6.43
N ALA A 312 21.39 16.40 7.46
CA ALA A 312 20.05 16.93 7.37
C ALA A 312 19.99 18.26 8.15
N PRO A 313 19.70 19.41 7.51
CA PRO A 313 19.56 20.68 8.21
C PRO A 313 18.42 20.69 9.25
N THR A 314 17.41 19.82 9.15
CA THR A 314 16.37 19.61 10.18
C THR A 314 15.98 18.12 10.26
N TYR A 315 15.00 17.77 11.12
CA TYR A 315 14.49 16.39 11.23
C TYR A 315 14.02 15.82 9.88
N ASP A 316 13.39 16.66 9.03
CA ASP A 316 12.71 16.25 7.79
C ASP A 316 13.18 16.97 6.50
N VAL A 317 14.16 17.88 6.60
CA VAL A 317 14.75 18.52 5.42
C VAL A 317 16.11 17.89 5.18
N GLY A 318 16.25 17.15 4.07
CA GLY A 318 17.47 16.41 3.72
C GLY A 318 17.17 14.91 3.58
N ILE A 319 18.11 14.08 4.07
CA ILE A 319 17.92 12.64 4.16
C ILE A 319 17.19 12.31 5.47
N HIS A 320 16.18 11.46 5.38
CA HIS A 320 15.35 11.05 6.51
C HIS A 320 16.17 10.34 7.59
N ALA A 321 15.60 10.21 8.79
CA ALA A 321 16.16 9.44 9.88
C ALA A 321 15.98 7.90 9.69
N ASP A 322 16.49 7.15 10.66
CA ASP A 322 16.18 5.74 10.90
C ASP A 322 16.63 4.79 9.78
N HIS A 323 17.95 4.59 9.70
CA HIS A 323 18.59 3.75 8.69
C HIS A 323 18.90 2.34 9.20
N HIS A 324 18.63 1.33 8.37
CA HIS A 324 18.74 -0.09 8.73
C HIS A 324 19.78 -0.87 7.94
N SER A 325 20.01 -0.49 6.68
CA SER A 325 20.98 -1.19 5.83
C SER A 325 21.84 -0.24 5.01
N LEU A 326 23.06 -0.69 4.76
CA LEU A 326 24.08 -0.02 3.99
C LEU A 326 24.75 -1.04 3.09
N TRP A 327 24.73 -0.78 1.78
CA TRP A 327 25.54 -1.52 0.82
C TRP A 327 26.66 -0.60 0.33
N ILE A 328 27.91 -1.07 0.42
CA ILE A 328 29.10 -0.37 -0.05
C ILE A 328 29.61 -1.13 -1.27
N ASN A 329 29.77 -0.45 -2.41
CA ASN A 329 30.30 -1.10 -3.60
C ASN A 329 31.75 -1.53 -3.36
N PRO A 330 32.07 -2.83 -3.39
CA PRO A 330 33.42 -3.31 -3.09
C PRO A 330 34.45 -2.88 -4.14
N SER A 331 34.02 -2.56 -5.37
CA SER A 331 34.90 -2.11 -6.45
C SER A 331 35.10 -0.59 -6.51
N ASP A 332 34.21 0.18 -5.85
CA ASP A 332 34.22 1.64 -5.85
C ASP A 332 33.55 2.16 -4.55
N PRO A 333 34.31 2.32 -3.45
CA PRO A 333 33.73 2.68 -2.15
C PRO A 333 33.11 4.08 -2.10
N GLU A 334 33.26 4.90 -3.15
CA GLU A 334 32.49 6.15 -3.30
C GLU A 334 31.00 5.88 -3.52
N HIS A 335 30.66 4.75 -4.14
CA HIS A 335 29.29 4.33 -4.44
C HIS A 335 28.69 3.52 -3.29
N LEU A 336 27.63 4.04 -2.68
CA LEU A 336 26.88 3.33 -1.64
C LEU A 336 25.37 3.52 -1.76
N PHE A 337 24.63 2.52 -1.27
CA PHE A 337 23.20 2.59 -1.01
C PHE A 337 22.95 2.63 0.50
N LEU A 338 22.11 3.56 0.93
CA LEU A 338 21.66 3.71 2.31
C LEU A 338 20.13 3.57 2.35
N ALA A 339 19.64 2.66 3.18
CA ALA A 339 18.23 2.32 3.27
C ALA A 339 17.69 2.44 4.70
N GLY A 340 16.42 2.80 4.84
CA GLY A 340 15.78 3.06 6.14
C GLY A 340 14.27 3.25 6.04
N ASP A 341 13.69 3.94 7.01
CA ASP A 341 12.22 4.09 7.16
C ASP A 341 11.60 4.95 6.05
N ALA A 342 12.39 5.77 5.34
CA ALA A 342 11.94 6.56 4.19
C ALA A 342 12.50 6.09 2.85
N GLY A 343 12.73 4.80 2.67
CA GLY A 343 13.13 4.20 1.40
C GLY A 343 14.64 4.24 1.12
N LEU A 344 14.99 4.29 -0.18
CA LEU A 344 16.34 4.02 -0.67
C LEU A 344 17.05 5.31 -1.11
N HIS A 345 18.31 5.45 -0.70
CA HIS A 345 19.17 6.57 -1.04
C HIS A 345 20.49 6.07 -1.64
N GLU A 346 21.03 6.79 -2.63
CA GLU A 346 22.27 6.42 -3.33
C GLU A 346 23.24 7.60 -3.35
N SER A 347 24.52 7.33 -3.10
CA SER A 347 25.61 8.31 -3.09
C SER A 347 26.77 7.85 -3.97
N TYR A 348 27.49 8.81 -4.56
CA TYR A 348 28.74 8.59 -5.33
C TYR A 348 29.92 9.40 -4.74
N ASP A 349 29.83 9.72 -3.45
CA ASP A 349 30.83 10.50 -2.71
C ASP A 349 30.89 10.08 -1.23
N ARG A 350 30.78 8.77 -0.97
CA ARG A 350 30.86 8.14 0.37
C ARG A 350 29.83 8.63 1.38
N GLY A 351 28.64 9.00 0.91
CA GLY A 351 27.52 9.40 1.76
C GLY A 351 27.54 10.87 2.18
N ILE A 352 28.25 11.73 1.45
CA ILE A 352 28.18 13.18 1.64
C ILE A 352 26.89 13.71 1.00
N ASN A 353 26.61 13.33 -0.24
CA ASN A 353 25.40 13.70 -0.97
C ASN A 353 24.66 12.44 -1.45
N PHE A 354 23.33 12.52 -1.44
CA PHE A 354 22.45 11.41 -1.83
C PHE A 354 21.40 11.85 -2.84
N ARG A 355 21.06 10.95 -3.76
CA ARG A 355 19.79 10.97 -4.50
C ARG A 355 18.81 9.97 -3.87
N LYS A 356 17.54 10.33 -3.78
CA LYS A 356 16.46 9.47 -3.27
C LYS A 356 15.82 8.68 -4.42
N LEU A 357 15.63 7.37 -4.25
CA LEU A 357 15.08 6.44 -5.24
C LEU A 357 13.70 5.92 -4.79
N ASN A 358 12.73 6.81 -4.55
CA ASN A 358 11.39 6.44 -4.06
C ASN A 358 10.32 6.57 -5.15
N ASN A 359 10.41 5.68 -6.13
CA ASN A 359 9.51 5.58 -7.26
C ASN A 359 8.80 4.21 -7.32
N PHE A 360 8.69 3.54 -6.18
CA PHE A 360 7.91 2.31 -5.97
C PHE A 360 7.11 2.41 -4.66
N PRO A 361 5.86 1.93 -4.61
CA PRO A 361 4.89 2.31 -3.58
C PRO A 361 4.96 1.42 -2.33
N ILE A 362 5.97 1.61 -1.49
CA ILE A 362 6.17 0.82 -0.25
C ILE A 362 5.71 1.54 1.03
N SER A 363 4.87 2.56 0.91
CA SER A 363 4.39 3.33 2.06
C SER A 363 3.52 2.49 3.00
N GLN A 364 3.68 2.73 4.30
CA GLN A 364 3.07 1.96 5.40
C GLN A 364 2.01 2.78 6.13
N PHE A 365 0.75 2.65 5.75
CA PHE A 365 -0.37 3.33 6.43
C PHE A 365 -0.78 2.59 7.70
N TYR A 366 -0.97 3.34 8.79
CA TYR A 366 -1.60 2.82 10.02
C TYR A 366 -3.13 2.92 9.96
N ALA A 367 -3.65 4.04 9.44
CA ALA A 367 -5.08 4.28 9.32
C ALA A 367 -5.38 5.22 8.14
N ILE A 368 -6.60 5.15 7.61
CA ILE A 368 -7.06 5.95 6.47
C ILE A 368 -8.43 6.58 6.70
N GLY A 369 -8.68 7.68 5.99
CA GLY A 369 -9.98 8.34 5.91
C GLY A 369 -10.26 8.86 4.51
N VAL A 370 -11.49 9.29 4.27
CA VAL A 370 -11.92 9.85 2.99
C VAL A 370 -12.76 11.10 3.20
N ASP A 371 -12.79 11.99 2.20
CA ASP A 371 -13.70 13.13 2.17
C ASP A 371 -14.89 12.90 1.25
N MET A 372 -15.70 13.96 1.06
CA MET A 372 -16.87 13.96 0.17
C MET A 372 -16.67 14.79 -1.11
N ARG A 373 -15.43 15.14 -1.49
CA ARG A 373 -15.15 15.81 -2.78
C ARG A 373 -15.58 14.92 -3.95
N ASP A 374 -15.72 15.49 -5.14
CA ASP A 374 -16.03 14.75 -6.38
C ASP A 374 -15.00 15.14 -7.46
N PRO A 375 -13.95 14.32 -7.68
CA PRO A 375 -13.64 13.05 -7.00
C PRO A 375 -13.19 13.24 -5.55
N TYR A 376 -13.41 12.22 -4.70
CA TYR A 376 -13.04 12.25 -3.28
C TYR A 376 -11.54 12.08 -3.09
N TRP A 377 -11.04 12.49 -1.93
CA TRP A 377 -9.64 12.35 -1.55
C TRP A 377 -9.49 11.34 -0.42
N VAL A 378 -8.32 10.70 -0.38
CA VAL A 378 -7.91 9.76 0.66
C VAL A 378 -6.89 10.43 1.55
N TYR A 379 -7.02 10.23 2.85
CA TYR A 379 -6.17 10.74 3.92
C TYR A 379 -5.58 9.57 4.68
N GLY A 380 -4.37 9.71 5.22
CA GLY A 380 -3.83 8.70 6.13
C GLY A 380 -2.47 9.03 6.70
N GLY A 381 -2.19 8.42 7.84
CA GLY A 381 -0.91 8.52 8.53
C GLY A 381 0.02 7.36 8.21
N LEU A 382 1.31 7.65 8.09
CA LEU A 382 2.36 6.72 7.70
C LEU A 382 3.37 6.48 8.84
N GLN A 383 3.90 5.26 8.91
CA GLN A 383 5.02 4.92 9.79
C GLN A 383 6.25 5.78 9.48
N ASP A 384 6.74 6.50 10.49
CA ASP A 384 7.85 7.47 10.49
C ASP A 384 7.80 8.57 9.40
N ASN A 385 6.80 8.55 8.52
CA ASN A 385 6.77 9.30 7.27
C ASN A 385 5.60 10.30 7.23
N HIS A 386 5.22 10.86 8.38
CA HIS A 386 4.18 11.88 8.50
C HIS A 386 2.79 11.40 8.05
N SER A 387 1.95 12.32 7.60
CA SER A 387 0.60 12.03 7.11
C SER A 387 0.39 12.72 5.79
N PHE A 388 -0.33 12.05 4.89
CA PHE A 388 -0.55 12.51 3.53
C PHE A 388 -2.02 12.38 3.14
N PHE A 389 -2.42 13.22 2.20
CA PHE A 389 -3.71 13.15 1.54
C PHE A 389 -3.58 13.43 0.04
N GLY A 390 -4.42 12.79 -0.76
CA GLY A 390 -4.35 12.85 -2.21
C GLY A 390 -5.64 12.38 -2.89
N PRO A 391 -5.84 12.70 -4.17
CA PRO A 391 -7.09 12.43 -4.86
C PRO A 391 -7.23 10.93 -5.23
N SER A 392 -8.46 10.41 -5.17
CA SER A 392 -8.81 9.08 -5.69
C SER A 392 -8.71 8.99 -7.22
N GLU A 393 -8.78 10.14 -7.90
CA GLU A 393 -8.69 10.27 -9.35
C GLU A 393 -8.07 11.63 -9.75
N THR A 394 -7.26 11.65 -10.82
CA THR A 394 -6.86 12.87 -11.53
C THR A 394 -7.29 12.86 -12.99
N ARG A 395 -7.30 14.05 -13.62
CA ARG A 395 -7.49 14.21 -15.07
C ARG A 395 -6.26 13.88 -15.91
N ARG A 396 -5.14 13.44 -15.31
CA ARG A 396 -3.87 13.30 -16.03
C ARG A 396 -3.75 11.95 -16.72
N TRP A 397 -3.25 11.98 -17.95
CA TRP A 397 -2.94 10.76 -18.71
C TRP A 397 -1.96 9.82 -18.00
N ALA A 398 -1.05 10.38 -17.21
CA ALA A 398 -0.04 9.65 -16.48
C ALA A 398 -0.57 8.92 -15.23
N GLY A 399 -1.78 9.25 -14.75
CA GLY A 399 -2.29 8.74 -13.47
C GLY A 399 -2.18 9.74 -12.31
N ILE A 400 -2.19 9.23 -11.09
CA ILE A 400 -2.06 9.99 -9.83
C ILE A 400 -0.58 10.07 -9.48
N LEU A 401 0.03 11.24 -9.60
CA LEU A 401 1.48 11.39 -9.41
C LEU A 401 1.81 11.56 -7.93
N ASN A 402 3.07 11.30 -7.56
CA ASN A 402 3.57 11.66 -6.23
C ASN A 402 3.33 13.14 -5.88
N ASP A 403 3.36 14.04 -6.87
CA ASP A 403 3.12 15.48 -6.69
C ASP A 403 1.64 15.82 -6.37
N ASP A 404 0.72 14.86 -6.51
CA ASP A 404 -0.69 15.03 -6.13
C ASP A 404 -0.95 14.71 -4.67
N TRP A 405 0.00 14.04 -4.01
CA TRP A 405 -0.06 13.75 -2.58
C TRP A 405 0.58 14.89 -1.81
N MET A 406 -0.18 15.45 -0.87
CA MET A 406 0.25 16.55 -0.02
C MET A 406 0.35 16.09 1.42
N GLN A 407 1.32 16.63 2.14
CA GLN A 407 1.48 16.36 3.57
C GLN A 407 0.46 17.17 4.38
N ASN A 408 -0.23 16.54 5.33
CA ASN A 408 -1.14 17.20 6.28
C ASN A 408 -0.76 16.99 7.76
N GLY A 409 0.18 16.10 8.06
CA GLY A 409 0.62 15.79 9.43
C GLY A 409 2.14 15.76 9.59
N PHE A 410 2.63 15.47 10.79
CA PHE A 410 4.06 15.29 11.13
C PHE A 410 4.25 14.08 12.06
N GLY A 411 5.50 13.70 12.32
CA GLY A 411 5.86 12.54 13.15
C GLY A 411 5.49 11.21 12.48
N ASP A 412 5.24 10.17 13.27
CA ASP A 412 4.46 9.02 12.80
C ASP A 412 3.02 9.49 12.67
N GLY A 413 2.49 9.53 11.45
CA GLY A 413 1.09 9.84 11.24
C GLY A 413 0.21 8.66 11.62
N MET A 414 -0.91 8.87 12.32
CA MET A 414 -1.85 7.82 12.69
C MET A 414 -3.19 7.97 11.96
N PHE A 415 -4.27 8.28 12.67
CA PHE A 415 -5.61 8.44 12.11
C PHE A 415 -5.78 9.82 11.47
N TRP A 416 -6.48 9.89 10.34
CA TRP A 416 -6.86 11.16 9.70
C TRP A 416 -8.25 11.07 9.08
N GLN A 417 -9.13 12.00 9.44
CA GLN A 417 -10.50 12.10 8.94
C GLN A 417 -10.77 13.52 8.44
N ALA A 418 -11.29 13.63 7.23
CA ALA A 418 -11.77 14.92 6.70
C ALA A 418 -13.14 15.25 7.29
N ASP A 419 -13.42 16.53 7.52
CA ASP A 419 -14.79 16.97 7.84
C ASP A 419 -15.69 16.64 6.61
N PRO A 420 -16.74 15.82 6.78
CA PRO A 420 -17.60 15.41 5.67
C PRO A 420 -18.41 16.57 5.08
N ASN A 421 -18.57 17.67 5.83
CA ASN A 421 -19.32 18.86 5.44
C ASN A 421 -18.43 19.99 4.90
N ASP A 422 -17.15 20.03 5.27
CA ASP A 422 -16.19 21.01 4.76
C ASP A 422 -14.77 20.42 4.68
N ALA A 423 -14.43 19.88 3.50
CA ALA A 423 -13.13 19.27 3.26
C ALA A 423 -11.92 20.23 3.40
N ARG A 424 -12.14 21.53 3.66
CA ARG A 424 -11.09 22.44 4.12
C ARG A 424 -10.47 21.94 5.43
N TYR A 425 -11.26 21.39 6.34
CA TYR A 425 -10.79 20.94 7.64
C TYR A 425 -10.63 19.42 7.68
N SER A 426 -9.57 18.99 8.35
CA SER A 426 -9.32 17.59 8.67
C SER A 426 -8.79 17.47 10.09
N TYR A 427 -8.98 16.30 10.68
CA TYR A 427 -8.61 15.99 12.05
C TYR A 427 -7.70 14.77 12.01
N GLY A 428 -6.61 14.80 12.74
CA GLY A 428 -5.67 13.69 12.72
C GLY A 428 -4.86 13.56 13.97
N SER A 429 -4.12 12.45 14.06
CA SER A 429 -3.25 12.16 15.18
C SER A 429 -1.82 11.81 14.74
N SER A 430 -0.89 12.01 15.66
CA SER A 430 0.45 11.41 15.61
C SER A 430 0.69 10.55 16.86
N ASN A 431 1.79 9.80 16.87
CA ASN A 431 2.11 8.82 17.90
C ASN A 431 1.93 9.33 19.34
N GLY A 432 1.34 8.50 20.21
CA GLY A 432 1.28 8.73 21.66
C GLY A 432 0.29 9.80 22.12
N GLY A 433 -0.85 9.93 21.43
CA GLY A 433 -1.96 10.78 21.87
C GLY A 433 -1.85 12.26 21.51
N ASN A 434 -1.13 12.59 20.43
CA ASN A 434 -1.09 13.94 19.89
C ASN A 434 -2.18 14.11 18.82
N TYR A 435 -3.03 15.13 18.93
CA TYR A 435 -4.19 15.33 18.05
C TYR A 435 -4.22 16.75 17.47
N PHE A 436 -4.63 16.85 16.21
CA PHE A 436 -4.58 18.09 15.45
C PHE A 436 -5.87 18.33 14.67
N ARG A 437 -6.26 19.60 14.57
CA ARG A 437 -7.14 20.11 13.52
C ARG A 437 -6.32 20.86 12.49
N TYR A 438 -6.46 20.49 11.22
CA TYR A 438 -5.67 21.00 10.10
C TYR A 438 -6.53 21.68 9.04
N ASP A 439 -6.15 22.89 8.64
CA ASP A 439 -6.71 23.61 7.49
C ASP A 439 -5.91 23.28 6.22
N THR A 440 -6.47 22.43 5.36
CA THR A 440 -5.85 21.94 4.13
C THR A 440 -5.57 23.02 3.08
N GLN A 441 -6.12 24.23 3.22
CA GLN A 441 -5.84 25.34 2.31
C GLN A 441 -4.67 26.22 2.75
N THR A 442 -4.50 26.42 4.05
CA THR A 442 -3.52 27.37 4.61
C THR A 442 -2.33 26.68 5.26
N GLY A 443 -2.48 25.42 5.66
CA GLY A 443 -1.51 24.67 6.46
C GLY A 443 -1.57 24.99 7.96
N ASP A 444 -2.57 25.76 8.42
CA ASP A 444 -2.77 26.01 9.85
C ASP A 444 -3.08 24.70 10.59
N MET A 445 -2.32 24.43 11.65
CA MET A 445 -2.42 23.21 12.44
C MET A 445 -2.60 23.60 13.91
N LEU A 446 -3.78 23.30 14.44
CA LEU A 446 -4.13 23.54 15.83
C LEU A 446 -3.99 22.24 16.62
N ASP A 447 -3.17 22.25 17.66
CA ASP A 447 -3.15 21.19 18.68
C ASP A 447 -4.47 21.19 19.45
N ILE A 448 -5.13 20.05 19.47
CA ILE A 448 -6.41 19.81 20.13
C ILE A 448 -6.33 18.65 21.13
N SER A 449 -5.11 18.28 21.56
CA SER A 449 -4.89 17.13 22.44
C SER A 449 -5.58 17.31 23.81
N PRO A 450 -6.24 16.26 24.36
CA PRO A 450 -6.78 16.31 25.71
C PRO A 450 -5.68 16.41 26.77
N GLU A 451 -5.82 17.34 27.71
CA GLU A 451 -4.85 17.56 28.79
C GLU A 451 -5.35 17.03 30.14
N PRO A 452 -4.51 16.29 30.90
CA PRO A 452 -4.91 15.78 32.20
C PRO A 452 -4.96 16.88 33.26
N PRO A 453 -5.79 16.74 34.31
CA PRO A 453 -5.67 17.54 35.51
C PRO A 453 -4.26 17.47 36.10
N VAL A 454 -3.82 18.55 36.74
CA VAL A 454 -2.48 18.63 37.37
C VAL A 454 -2.25 17.44 38.31
N GLY A 455 -1.17 16.69 38.06
CA GLY A 455 -0.78 15.52 38.85
C GLY A 455 -1.34 14.18 38.37
N GLN A 456 -2.14 14.17 37.30
CA GLN A 456 -2.58 12.97 36.60
C GLN A 456 -1.86 12.83 35.24
N ARG A 457 -1.94 11.65 34.64
CA ARG A 457 -1.41 11.37 33.31
C ARG A 457 -2.39 10.50 32.54
N TYR A 458 -2.75 10.95 31.34
CA TYR A 458 -3.42 10.10 30.37
C TYR A 458 -2.41 9.18 29.68
N ARG A 459 -2.85 7.97 29.37
CA ARG A 459 -2.10 6.96 28.62
C ARG A 459 -2.77 6.79 27.26
N PHE A 460 -1.96 6.71 26.21
CA PHE A 460 -2.41 6.61 24.84
C PHE A 460 -1.52 5.61 24.13
N ASP A 461 -2.15 4.71 23.36
CA ASP A 461 -1.42 3.77 22.51
C ASP A 461 -0.55 4.53 21.50
N TRP A 462 0.46 3.83 20.96
CA TRP A 462 1.24 4.36 19.83
C TRP A 462 0.32 4.84 18.70
N THR A 463 -0.73 4.07 18.40
CA THR A 463 -1.71 4.26 17.34
C THR A 463 -3.08 4.62 17.94
N SER A 464 -3.14 5.63 18.80
CA SER A 464 -4.34 5.96 19.56
C SER A 464 -5.53 6.39 18.66
N PRO A 465 -6.73 5.80 18.83
CA PRO A 465 -7.87 5.98 17.93
C PRO A 465 -8.54 7.34 18.07
N MET A 466 -9.02 7.85 16.94
CA MET A 466 -9.90 9.02 16.88
C MET A 466 -10.94 8.87 15.77
N MET A 467 -12.09 9.51 15.94
CA MET A 467 -13.09 9.62 14.87
C MET A 467 -13.93 10.89 15.02
N LEU A 468 -14.44 11.39 13.90
CA LEU A 468 -15.58 12.30 13.90
C LEU A 468 -16.86 11.49 14.13
N SER A 469 -17.85 12.07 14.81
CA SER A 469 -19.17 11.42 14.92
C SER A 469 -19.77 11.25 13.52
N GLN A 470 -20.38 10.10 13.29
CA GLN A 470 -21.15 9.77 12.09
C GLN A 470 -22.47 10.54 12.03
N HIS A 471 -22.93 11.10 13.16
CA HIS A 471 -24.17 11.86 13.28
C HIS A 471 -23.97 13.37 13.31
N ASP A 472 -22.84 13.84 13.83
CA ASP A 472 -22.53 15.27 13.96
C ASP A 472 -21.03 15.57 13.71
N SER A 473 -20.72 16.24 12.60
CA SER A 473 -19.34 16.59 12.24
C SER A 473 -18.65 17.58 13.19
N ASP A 474 -19.39 18.24 14.09
CA ASP A 474 -18.81 19.10 15.12
C ASP A 474 -18.28 18.31 16.31
N ARG A 475 -18.74 17.07 16.48
CA ARG A 475 -18.35 16.17 17.56
C ARG A 475 -17.15 15.30 17.17
N LEU A 476 -16.17 15.25 18.06
CA LEU A 476 -14.94 14.46 17.92
C LEU A 476 -14.77 13.53 19.13
N TYR A 477 -14.43 12.27 18.83
CA TYR A 477 -14.06 11.27 19.82
C TYR A 477 -12.57 10.97 19.72
N VAL A 478 -11.93 10.89 20.89
CA VAL A 478 -10.54 10.44 21.07
C VAL A 478 -10.54 9.45 22.22
N ALA A 479 -9.76 8.36 22.13
CA ALA A 479 -9.63 7.43 23.24
C ALA A 479 -8.17 7.11 23.58
N GLY A 480 -7.90 7.09 24.88
CA GLY A 480 -6.67 6.57 25.50
C GLY A 480 -7.05 5.58 26.59
N ASN A 481 -6.52 5.72 27.80
CA ASN A 481 -7.07 5.02 28.96
C ASN A 481 -8.49 5.48 29.34
N SER A 482 -8.92 6.64 28.84
CA SER A 482 -10.27 7.21 28.99
C SER A 482 -10.85 7.60 27.62
N LEU A 483 -12.17 7.76 27.53
CA LEU A 483 -12.82 8.40 26.38
C LEU A 483 -12.82 9.92 26.58
N PHE A 484 -12.50 10.63 25.51
CA PHE A 484 -12.56 12.08 25.40
C PHE A 484 -13.57 12.46 24.32
N VAL A 485 -14.53 13.31 24.67
CA VAL A 485 -15.56 13.80 23.74
C VAL A 485 -15.52 15.31 23.67
N SER A 486 -15.35 15.85 22.46
CA SER A 486 -15.45 17.27 22.15
C SER A 486 -16.71 17.53 21.34
N GLU A 487 -17.45 18.58 21.69
CA GLU A 487 -18.67 19.03 20.99
C GLU A 487 -18.40 20.29 20.13
N ASP A 488 -17.15 20.71 20.05
CA ASP A 488 -16.72 21.99 19.48
C ASP A 488 -15.45 21.84 18.64
N ARG A 489 -15.35 20.72 17.90
CA ARG A 489 -14.27 20.46 16.94
C ARG A 489 -12.87 20.51 17.57
N GLY A 490 -12.72 19.96 18.77
CA GLY A 490 -11.47 19.89 19.54
C GLY A 490 -11.16 21.13 20.38
N GLY A 491 -12.11 22.04 20.58
CA GLY A 491 -11.91 23.25 21.40
C GLY A 491 -11.92 22.98 22.90
N SER A 492 -12.70 22.00 23.34
CA SER A 492 -12.81 21.54 24.72
C SER A 492 -13.20 20.06 24.79
N TRP A 493 -12.88 19.42 25.92
CA TRP A 493 -13.06 17.98 26.11
C TRP A 493 -13.83 17.67 27.40
N SER A 494 -14.78 16.74 27.30
CA SER A 494 -15.29 15.97 28.43
C SER A 494 -14.56 14.63 28.50
N THR A 495 -14.42 14.08 29.70
CA THR A 495 -13.57 12.89 29.93
C THR A 495 -14.28 11.88 30.83
N SER A 496 -14.19 10.59 30.48
CA SER A 496 -14.64 9.49 31.33
C SER A 496 -13.67 9.19 32.48
N GLU A 497 -13.97 8.19 33.31
CA GLU A 497 -12.95 7.59 34.18
C GLU A 497 -11.92 6.77 33.38
N ASP A 498 -10.89 6.24 34.06
CA ASP A 498 -9.97 5.27 33.45
C ASP A 498 -10.74 3.97 33.19
N MET A 499 -10.92 3.66 31.92
CA MET A 499 -11.66 2.52 31.40
C MET A 499 -10.77 1.30 31.14
N SER A 500 -9.46 1.36 31.38
CA SER A 500 -8.60 0.19 31.24
C SER A 500 -8.75 -0.78 32.42
N ARG A 501 -8.10 -1.95 32.34
CA ARG A 501 -7.97 -2.87 33.48
C ARG A 501 -6.98 -2.37 34.54
N GLN A 502 -6.26 -1.27 34.26
CA GLN A 502 -5.28 -0.64 35.15
C GLN A 502 -4.19 -1.62 35.62
N VAL A 503 -3.75 -2.48 34.71
CA VAL A 503 -2.69 -3.47 34.98
C VAL A 503 -1.35 -2.77 35.06
N ASP A 504 -0.65 -2.93 36.19
CA ASP A 504 0.73 -2.47 36.33
C ASP A 504 1.69 -3.44 35.62
N ARG A 505 2.16 -3.05 34.43
CA ARG A 505 3.08 -3.86 33.62
C ARG A 505 4.40 -4.17 34.32
N ASP A 506 4.81 -3.39 35.32
CA ASP A 506 6.06 -3.65 36.05
C ASP A 506 5.96 -4.88 36.96
N THR A 507 4.74 -5.33 37.24
CA THR A 507 4.45 -6.56 37.99
C THR A 507 4.37 -7.81 37.12
N LEU A 508 4.32 -7.64 35.79
CA LEU A 508 4.25 -8.74 34.82
C LEU A 508 5.66 -9.26 34.48
N GLN A 509 5.77 -10.49 33.98
CA GLN A 509 7.07 -11.10 33.64
C GLN A 509 7.29 -11.31 32.14
N ILE A 510 8.48 -10.95 31.64
CA ILE A 510 8.97 -11.29 30.29
C ILE A 510 10.27 -12.09 30.45
N MET A 511 10.29 -13.32 29.94
CA MET A 511 11.42 -14.26 30.11
C MET A 511 11.79 -14.49 31.59
N ASP A 512 10.78 -14.69 32.44
CA ASP A 512 10.93 -14.86 33.91
C ASP A 512 11.56 -13.66 34.65
N VAL A 513 11.70 -12.51 33.99
CA VAL A 513 12.15 -11.23 34.57
C VAL A 513 10.95 -10.33 34.79
N LEU A 514 10.79 -9.77 36.00
CA LEU A 514 9.75 -8.78 36.27
C LEU A 514 9.97 -7.53 35.43
N GLY A 515 8.89 -6.91 34.95
CA GLY A 515 8.94 -5.68 34.15
C GLY A 515 9.74 -4.57 34.83
N ALA A 516 9.64 -4.47 36.16
CA ALA A 516 10.43 -3.56 36.99
C ALA A 516 11.95 -3.76 36.88
N ASP A 517 12.39 -5.00 36.65
CA ASP A 517 13.77 -5.45 36.73
C ASP A 517 14.44 -5.55 35.34
N ILE A 518 13.72 -5.32 34.24
CA ILE A 518 14.29 -5.29 32.90
C ILE A 518 15.24 -4.08 32.78
N THR A 519 16.48 -4.30 32.37
CA THR A 519 17.50 -3.24 32.22
C THR A 519 17.87 -2.95 30.78
N ILE A 520 17.82 -3.97 29.91
CA ILE A 520 18.23 -3.84 28.50
C ILE A 520 17.01 -3.56 27.62
N SER A 521 17.04 -2.40 26.93
CA SER A 521 15.98 -1.94 26.02
C SER A 521 14.55 -2.04 26.58
N ARG A 522 14.40 -1.82 27.89
CA ARG A 522 13.11 -1.95 28.60
C ARG A 522 12.01 -1.17 27.90
N ASN A 523 10.97 -1.89 27.47
CA ASN A 523 9.74 -1.33 26.91
C ASN A 523 9.94 -0.42 25.67
N ASP A 524 11.09 -0.47 24.97
CA ASP A 524 11.25 0.33 23.75
C ASP A 524 10.13 -0.04 22.75
N GLY A 525 9.52 0.98 22.13
CA GLY A 525 8.36 0.84 21.24
C GLY A 525 7.01 0.61 21.94
N THR A 526 6.96 0.54 23.28
CA THR A 526 5.71 0.41 24.05
C THR A 526 5.75 1.37 25.25
N SER A 527 5.27 2.60 25.06
CA SER A 527 5.39 3.67 26.07
C SER A 527 4.59 3.39 27.35
N SER A 528 3.42 2.77 27.23
CA SER A 528 2.51 2.44 28.34
C SER A 528 1.68 1.18 28.02
N PHE A 529 0.65 0.88 28.81
CA PHE A 529 -0.25 -0.27 28.67
C PHE A 529 -1.61 0.06 29.29
N GLY A 530 -2.68 -0.60 28.84
CA GLY A 530 -4.04 -0.33 29.27
C GLY A 530 -4.59 0.92 28.59
N GLU A 531 -4.61 0.89 27.26
CA GLU A 531 -4.86 2.00 26.35
C GLU A 531 -5.87 1.58 25.28
N ALA A 532 -6.79 2.46 24.93
CA ALA A 532 -7.70 2.22 23.82
C ALA A 532 -6.91 2.19 22.51
N VAL A 533 -7.23 1.20 21.67
CA VAL A 533 -6.63 0.97 20.36
C VAL A 533 -7.67 0.99 19.24
N THR A 534 -8.94 0.88 19.60
CA THR A 534 -10.07 0.98 18.69
C THR A 534 -11.27 1.60 19.40
N LEU A 535 -12.04 2.41 18.69
CA LEU A 535 -13.32 2.95 19.15
C LEU A 535 -14.26 3.06 17.95
N ASP A 536 -15.56 2.90 18.20
CA ASP A 536 -16.58 3.12 17.16
C ASP A 536 -17.91 3.62 17.74
N GLU A 537 -18.63 4.40 16.93
CA GLU A 537 -19.96 4.94 17.22
C GLU A 537 -21.00 4.19 16.39
N SER A 538 -22.12 3.82 17.01
CA SER A 538 -23.22 3.17 16.29
C SER A 538 -23.75 4.07 15.17
N PRO A 539 -23.82 3.59 13.91
CA PRO A 539 -24.40 4.37 12.82
C PRO A 539 -25.91 4.60 12.96
N LEU A 540 -26.56 3.94 13.93
CA LEU A 540 -28.01 4.00 14.15
C LEU A 540 -28.41 4.77 15.42
N ASP A 541 -27.48 4.96 16.36
CA ASP A 541 -27.77 5.56 17.66
C ASP A 541 -26.52 6.24 18.23
N ILE A 542 -26.55 7.56 18.30
CA ILE A 542 -25.46 8.42 18.78
C ILE A 542 -25.05 8.12 20.23
N ASP A 543 -25.93 7.51 21.03
CA ASP A 543 -25.66 7.20 22.43
C ASP A 543 -24.90 5.87 22.61
N VAL A 544 -24.75 5.07 21.54
CA VAL A 544 -24.07 3.77 21.61
C VAL A 544 -22.64 3.89 21.10
N LEU A 545 -21.69 3.68 22.01
CA LEU A 545 -20.26 3.76 21.77
C LEU A 545 -19.57 2.47 22.19
N TRP A 546 -18.54 2.08 21.46
CA TRP A 546 -17.70 0.92 21.77
C TRP A 546 -16.24 1.31 21.85
N VAL A 547 -15.49 0.70 22.78
CA VAL A 547 -14.04 0.93 22.92
C VAL A 547 -13.34 -0.40 23.25
N GLY A 548 -12.25 -0.68 22.54
CA GLY A 548 -11.38 -1.84 22.74
C GLY A 548 -9.95 -1.44 23.11
N PHE A 549 -9.31 -2.25 23.96
CA PHE A 549 -8.02 -1.93 24.58
C PHE A 549 -6.92 -2.96 24.27
N ASP A 550 -5.67 -2.52 24.39
CA ASP A 550 -4.48 -3.37 24.28
C ASP A 550 -4.31 -4.40 25.40
N ASP A 551 -4.99 -4.18 26.54
CA ASP A 551 -5.07 -5.09 27.70
C ASP A 551 -6.22 -6.11 27.62
N GLY A 552 -6.89 -6.17 26.48
CA GLY A 552 -8.01 -7.05 26.19
C GLY A 552 -9.34 -6.61 26.76
N ASN A 553 -9.44 -5.41 27.35
CA ASN A 553 -10.73 -4.84 27.72
C ASN A 553 -11.57 -4.48 26.49
N LEU A 554 -12.87 -4.77 26.56
CA LEU A 554 -13.86 -4.41 25.56
C LEU A 554 -15.08 -3.86 26.27
N GLN A 555 -15.45 -2.60 25.98
CA GLN A 555 -16.52 -1.92 26.66
C GLN A 555 -17.56 -1.32 25.70
N VAL A 556 -18.81 -1.24 26.19
CA VAL A 556 -19.92 -0.59 25.50
C VAL A 556 -20.60 0.44 26.40
N SER A 557 -20.93 1.60 25.83
CA SER A 557 -21.81 2.59 26.42
C SER A 557 -23.12 2.64 25.64
N ARG A 558 -24.21 3.01 26.32
CA ARG A 558 -25.55 3.17 25.75
C ARG A 558 -26.19 4.50 26.15
N ASN A 559 -25.37 5.46 26.57
CA ASN A 559 -25.77 6.79 27.04
C ASN A 559 -24.69 7.83 26.76
N GLY A 560 -24.11 7.77 25.56
CA GLY A 560 -23.15 8.76 25.07
C GLY A 560 -21.83 8.78 25.84
N GLY A 561 -21.39 7.64 26.37
CA GLY A 561 -20.13 7.51 27.09
C GLY A 561 -20.18 7.88 28.57
N THR A 562 -21.37 8.11 29.15
CA THR A 562 -21.52 8.47 30.57
C THR A 562 -21.27 7.27 31.50
N THR A 563 -21.75 6.08 31.11
CA THR A 563 -21.49 4.83 31.84
C THR A 563 -21.12 3.71 30.86
N TRP A 564 -20.31 2.76 31.32
CA TRP A 564 -19.76 1.69 30.50
C TRP A 564 -20.01 0.31 31.10
N ALA A 565 -20.18 -0.68 30.23
CA ALA A 565 -20.24 -2.09 30.57
C ALA A 565 -19.06 -2.83 29.93
N GLU A 566 -18.31 -3.54 30.77
CA GLU A 566 -17.24 -4.47 30.38
C GLU A 566 -17.84 -5.76 29.84
N VAL A 567 -17.42 -6.20 28.65
CA VAL A 567 -17.99 -7.37 27.96
C VAL A 567 -16.95 -8.33 27.35
N SER A 568 -15.65 -8.12 27.58
CA SER A 568 -14.57 -8.98 27.07
C SER A 568 -14.66 -10.41 27.63
N SER A 569 -15.04 -10.57 28.89
CA SER A 569 -15.18 -11.88 29.53
C SER A 569 -16.28 -12.77 28.93
N ASN A 570 -17.17 -12.21 28.11
CA ASN A 570 -18.23 -12.93 27.40
C ASN A 570 -17.78 -13.52 26.06
N VAL A 571 -16.56 -13.24 25.59
CA VAL A 571 -16.04 -13.71 24.29
C VAL A 571 -15.51 -15.13 24.44
N PRO A 572 -16.09 -16.14 23.76
CA PRO A 572 -15.72 -17.54 23.97
C PRO A 572 -14.45 -17.93 23.22
N GLY A 573 -13.63 -18.81 23.84
CA GLY A 573 -12.51 -19.47 23.16
C GLY A 573 -11.26 -18.58 22.96
N LEU A 574 -11.22 -17.42 23.59
CA LEU A 574 -10.11 -16.48 23.55
C LEU A 574 -9.35 -16.47 24.88
N ALA A 575 -8.03 -16.23 24.84
CA ALA A 575 -7.25 -16.03 26.06
C ALA A 575 -7.61 -14.69 26.70
N ASP A 576 -7.67 -14.65 28.04
CA ASP A 576 -7.91 -13.39 28.75
C ASP A 576 -6.76 -12.41 28.50
N GLY A 577 -7.10 -11.15 28.23
CA GLY A 577 -6.14 -10.09 27.91
C GLY A 577 -5.69 -10.03 26.45
N THR A 578 -6.30 -10.81 25.55
CA THR A 578 -5.97 -10.75 24.11
C THR A 578 -6.31 -9.37 23.54
N TYR A 579 -5.35 -8.77 22.82
CA TYR A 579 -5.44 -7.44 22.20
C TYR A 579 -6.69 -7.29 21.32
N VAL A 580 -7.51 -6.25 21.54
CA VAL A 580 -8.71 -5.98 20.74
C VAL A 580 -8.32 -5.19 19.48
N SER A 581 -8.20 -5.85 18.32
CA SER A 581 -7.69 -5.18 17.11
C SER A 581 -8.72 -4.28 16.42
N ARG A 582 -10.01 -4.59 16.50
CA ARG A 582 -11.07 -3.75 15.93
C ARG A 582 -12.40 -3.97 16.62
N ILE A 583 -13.19 -2.90 16.77
CA ILE A 583 -14.62 -2.95 17.10
C ILE A 583 -15.39 -2.16 16.05
N VAL A 584 -16.50 -2.71 15.55
CA VAL A 584 -17.36 -2.06 14.53
C VAL A 584 -18.81 -2.22 14.94
N ALA A 585 -19.51 -1.10 15.15
CA ALA A 585 -20.93 -1.07 15.42
C ALA A 585 -21.71 -1.26 14.10
N SER A 586 -22.76 -2.08 14.14
CA SER A 586 -23.43 -2.53 12.92
C SER A 586 -24.61 -1.65 12.50
N PHE A 587 -24.81 -1.56 11.18
CA PHE A 587 -25.99 -1.00 10.54
C PHE A 587 -27.26 -1.86 10.70
N THR A 588 -27.20 -3.07 11.30
CA THR A 588 -28.40 -3.91 11.50
C THR A 588 -29.25 -3.51 12.70
N SER A 589 -28.61 -3.18 13.82
CA SER A 589 -29.27 -2.72 15.04
C SER A 589 -28.25 -2.12 16.00
N ALA A 590 -28.69 -1.19 16.86
CA ALA A 590 -27.81 -0.55 17.85
C ALA A 590 -27.14 -1.54 18.84
N GLY A 591 -27.70 -2.75 19.01
CA GLY A 591 -27.13 -3.80 19.85
C GLY A 591 -26.16 -4.74 19.13
N THR A 592 -26.01 -4.62 17.81
CA THR A 592 -25.14 -5.48 17.01
C THR A 592 -23.79 -4.83 16.79
N ALA A 593 -22.72 -5.59 16.99
CA ALA A 593 -21.35 -5.16 16.72
C ALA A 593 -20.47 -6.36 16.34
N TYR A 594 -19.33 -6.09 15.72
CA TYR A 594 -18.30 -7.06 15.39
C TYR A 594 -17.00 -6.70 16.09
N ALA A 595 -16.34 -7.68 16.70
CA ALA A 595 -15.05 -7.51 17.36
C ALA A 595 -14.00 -8.44 16.74
N THR A 596 -12.80 -7.94 16.55
CA THR A 596 -11.64 -8.74 16.15
C THR A 596 -10.55 -8.67 17.22
N PHE A 597 -9.79 -9.75 17.33
CA PHE A 597 -8.76 -9.90 18.36
C PHE A 597 -7.46 -10.39 17.73
N ASP A 598 -6.35 -9.91 18.28
CA ASP A 598 -5.04 -10.20 17.75
C ASP A 598 -4.13 -10.88 18.78
N ALA A 599 -4.17 -12.21 18.75
CA ALA A 599 -3.40 -13.07 19.64
C ALA A 599 -1.95 -13.31 19.16
N HIS A 600 -1.51 -12.72 18.04
CA HIS A 600 -0.14 -12.96 17.55
C HIS A 600 0.90 -12.47 18.55
N ARG A 601 0.54 -11.46 19.36
CA ARG A 601 1.37 -10.92 20.45
C ARG A 601 1.64 -11.92 21.57
N ASP A 602 0.94 -13.05 21.56
CA ASP A 602 1.15 -14.21 22.44
C ASP A 602 1.68 -15.44 21.70
N GLY A 603 2.02 -15.30 20.43
CA GLY A 603 2.51 -16.37 19.56
C GLY A 603 1.40 -17.20 18.90
N ASP A 604 0.14 -16.78 18.98
CA ASP A 604 -1.00 -17.40 18.29
C ASP A 604 -1.42 -16.57 17.07
N PHE A 605 -1.08 -17.05 15.88
CA PHE A 605 -1.27 -16.32 14.62
C PHE A 605 -2.65 -16.52 13.97
N ARG A 606 -3.57 -17.22 14.66
CA ARG A 606 -4.91 -17.51 14.15
C ARG A 606 -5.77 -16.24 14.10
N PRO A 607 -6.68 -16.14 13.11
CA PRO A 607 -7.64 -15.04 13.02
C PRO A 607 -8.78 -15.23 14.03
N TYR A 608 -9.19 -14.13 14.67
CA TYR A 608 -10.32 -14.10 15.60
C TYR A 608 -11.29 -12.99 15.22
N VAL A 609 -12.50 -13.38 14.85
CA VAL A 609 -13.61 -12.49 14.49
C VAL A 609 -14.86 -12.98 15.24
N TYR A 610 -15.61 -12.06 15.83
CA TYR A 610 -16.83 -12.34 16.57
C TYR A 610 -17.93 -11.33 16.25
N ARG A 611 -19.19 -11.74 16.44
CA ARG A 611 -20.38 -10.88 16.37
C ARG A 611 -21.18 -10.96 17.66
N THR A 612 -21.80 -9.85 18.05
CA THR A 612 -22.81 -9.78 19.10
C THR A 612 -24.09 -9.18 18.54
N HIS A 613 -25.24 -9.46 19.16
CA HIS A 613 -26.54 -8.86 18.85
C HIS A 613 -27.19 -8.21 20.08
N ASP A 614 -26.54 -8.27 21.24
CA ASP A 614 -27.11 -7.96 22.54
C ASP A 614 -26.19 -7.07 23.40
N PHE A 615 -25.50 -6.13 22.74
CA PHE A 615 -24.55 -5.21 23.38
C PHE A 615 -23.43 -5.96 24.11
N GLY A 616 -22.94 -7.07 23.53
CA GLY A 616 -21.80 -7.82 24.05
C GLY A 616 -22.11 -8.75 25.21
N SER A 617 -23.40 -8.96 25.52
CA SER A 617 -23.80 -9.94 26.56
C SER A 617 -23.49 -11.37 26.10
N SER A 618 -23.49 -11.62 24.80
CA SER A 618 -23.02 -12.85 24.17
C SER A 618 -22.31 -12.58 22.83
N TRP A 619 -21.39 -13.46 22.47
CA TRP A 619 -20.59 -13.38 21.24
C TRP A 619 -20.58 -14.71 20.50
N GLU A 620 -20.66 -14.66 19.18
CA GLU A 620 -20.54 -15.81 18.29
C GLU A 620 -19.30 -15.70 17.40
N PRO A 621 -18.53 -16.78 17.19
CA PRO A 621 -17.34 -16.76 16.36
C PRO A 621 -17.70 -16.77 14.87
N LEU A 622 -17.02 -15.92 14.09
CA LEU A 622 -17.17 -15.77 12.63
C LEU A 622 -15.86 -15.98 11.86
N HIS A 623 -14.88 -16.65 12.48
CA HIS A 623 -13.57 -16.88 11.90
C HIS A 623 -13.38 -18.32 11.39
N ALA A 624 -14.49 -19.05 11.19
CA ALA A 624 -14.46 -20.28 10.42
C ALA A 624 -13.86 -19.99 9.03
N ASN A 625 -13.07 -20.91 8.48
CA ASN A 625 -12.45 -20.85 7.15
C ASN A 625 -11.54 -19.65 6.79
N LEU A 626 -11.24 -18.75 7.73
CA LEU A 626 -10.17 -17.77 7.58
C LEU A 626 -8.78 -18.47 7.61
N PRO A 627 -7.76 -17.93 6.91
CA PRO A 627 -6.41 -18.52 6.90
C PRO A 627 -5.78 -18.57 8.30
N GLU A 628 -5.23 -19.73 8.71
CA GLU A 628 -4.67 -19.93 10.07
C GLU A 628 -3.48 -19.02 10.42
N MET A 629 -2.77 -18.48 9.43
CA MET A 629 -1.66 -17.54 9.58
C MET A 629 -2.11 -16.19 9.03
N GLY A 630 -2.85 -15.42 9.81
CA GLY A 630 -3.50 -14.20 9.33
C GLY A 630 -4.26 -13.47 10.42
N SER A 631 -3.54 -12.96 11.42
CA SER A 631 -4.07 -12.03 12.42
C SER A 631 -4.90 -10.92 11.74
N VAL A 632 -6.05 -10.59 12.33
CA VAL A 632 -7.02 -9.63 11.77
C VAL A 632 -6.74 -8.25 12.33
N ASN A 633 -6.57 -7.26 11.47
CA ASN A 633 -6.24 -5.88 11.85
C ASN A 633 -7.41 -4.91 11.66
N VAL A 634 -8.30 -5.20 10.69
CA VAL A 634 -9.47 -4.37 10.39
C VAL A 634 -10.64 -5.20 9.92
N LEU A 635 -11.84 -4.73 10.23
CA LEU A 635 -13.12 -5.19 9.68
C LEU A 635 -13.92 -3.96 9.26
N VAL A 636 -14.64 -4.05 8.14
CA VAL A 636 -15.64 -3.04 7.73
C VAL A 636 -16.92 -3.72 7.27
N GLU A 637 -18.06 -3.12 7.62
CA GLU A 637 -19.39 -3.57 7.20
C GLU A 637 -19.91 -2.67 6.05
N HIS A 638 -20.52 -3.27 5.03
CA HIS A 638 -21.06 -2.51 3.91
C HIS A 638 -22.36 -1.78 4.31
N PRO A 639 -22.44 -0.44 4.15
CA PRO A 639 -23.56 0.35 4.66
C PRO A 639 -24.90 0.03 3.99
N ASP A 640 -24.88 -0.39 2.72
CA ASP A 640 -26.12 -0.72 1.99
C ASP A 640 -26.55 -2.19 2.17
N ASN A 641 -25.65 -3.06 2.64
CA ASN A 641 -25.98 -4.46 2.96
C ASN A 641 -25.07 -4.97 4.08
N PRO A 642 -25.56 -4.97 5.33
CA PRO A 642 -24.79 -5.41 6.50
C PRO A 642 -24.35 -6.89 6.48
N SER A 643 -24.89 -7.72 5.58
CA SER A 643 -24.39 -9.08 5.38
C SER A 643 -23.06 -9.14 4.60
N THR A 644 -22.63 -8.02 4.02
CA THR A 644 -21.35 -7.91 3.32
C THR A 644 -20.30 -7.31 4.22
N LEU A 645 -19.27 -8.11 4.54
CA LEU A 645 -18.18 -7.74 5.43
C LEU A 645 -16.86 -7.87 4.70
N PHE A 646 -15.92 -6.98 4.97
CA PHE A 646 -14.52 -7.14 4.55
C PHE A 646 -13.63 -7.20 5.78
N VAL A 647 -12.61 -8.06 5.73
CA VAL A 647 -11.56 -8.14 6.75
C VAL A 647 -10.19 -7.99 6.13
N GLY A 648 -9.35 -7.17 6.76
CA GLY A 648 -7.93 -7.02 6.46
C GLY A 648 -7.11 -7.80 7.47
N THR A 649 -6.17 -8.59 6.97
CA THR A 649 -5.29 -9.44 7.78
C THR A 649 -3.83 -9.12 7.51
N GLU A 650 -2.93 -9.78 8.23
CA GLU A 650 -1.47 -9.73 8.01
C GLU A 650 -1.04 -9.97 6.55
N HIS A 651 -1.84 -10.71 5.77
CA HIS A 651 -1.43 -11.11 4.41
C HIS A 651 -2.47 -10.79 3.34
N HIS A 652 -3.77 -10.75 3.67
CA HIS A 652 -4.85 -10.72 2.68
C HIS A 652 -6.05 -9.86 3.12
N VAL A 653 -6.77 -9.34 2.12
CA VAL A 653 -8.15 -8.88 2.30
C VAL A 653 -9.12 -10.00 1.92
N LEU A 654 -10.10 -10.27 2.78
CA LEU A 654 -11.18 -11.23 2.53
C LEU A 654 -12.53 -10.55 2.60
N VAL A 655 -13.52 -11.15 1.93
CA VAL A 655 -14.90 -10.70 1.90
C VAL A 655 -15.84 -11.84 2.25
N SER A 656 -16.88 -11.51 3.00
CA SER A 656 -18.06 -12.34 3.23
C SER A 656 -19.27 -11.65 2.62
N THR A 657 -20.21 -12.43 2.08
CA THR A 657 -21.52 -11.93 1.61
C THR A 657 -22.69 -12.55 2.39
N ASP A 658 -22.39 -13.24 3.49
CA ASP A 658 -23.34 -13.98 4.33
C ASP A 658 -23.10 -13.71 5.83
N ALA A 659 -22.78 -12.46 6.16
CA ALA A 659 -22.59 -11.95 7.52
C ALA A 659 -21.49 -12.65 8.35
N GLY A 660 -20.44 -13.13 7.68
CA GLY A 660 -19.21 -13.67 8.27
C GLY A 660 -19.19 -15.18 8.39
N GLU A 661 -20.20 -15.88 7.86
CA GLU A 661 -20.26 -17.34 7.88
C GLU A 661 -19.25 -17.97 6.92
N ASN A 662 -18.98 -17.34 5.76
CA ASN A 662 -17.98 -17.80 4.80
C ASN A 662 -17.14 -16.65 4.23
N TRP A 663 -15.83 -16.85 4.21
CA TRP A 663 -14.88 -15.88 3.68
C TRP A 663 -14.28 -16.30 2.34
N ALA A 664 -14.07 -15.33 1.46
CA ALA A 664 -13.36 -15.48 0.20
C ALA A 664 -12.31 -14.37 0.03
N ARG A 665 -11.12 -14.72 -0.48
CA ARG A 665 -10.07 -13.72 -0.75
C ARG A 665 -10.51 -12.73 -1.83
N VAL A 666 -10.25 -11.45 -1.61
CA VAL A 666 -10.33 -10.42 -2.66
C VAL A 666 -9.13 -10.59 -3.59
N PRO A 667 -9.33 -10.86 -4.90
CA PRO A 667 -8.23 -11.17 -5.81
C PRO A 667 -7.49 -9.90 -6.24
N ASN A 668 -6.31 -10.09 -6.84
CA ASN A 668 -5.49 -9.04 -7.46
C ASN A 668 -4.99 -7.95 -6.50
N LEU A 669 -5.01 -8.23 -5.20
CA LEU A 669 -4.29 -7.48 -4.17
C LEU A 669 -2.96 -8.16 -3.85
N PRO A 670 -1.89 -7.39 -3.58
CA PRO A 670 -0.61 -7.96 -3.16
C PRO A 670 -0.75 -8.72 -1.85
N THR A 671 0.17 -9.64 -1.57
CA THR A 671 0.32 -10.14 -0.20
C THR A 671 1.02 -9.05 0.62
N THR A 672 0.38 -8.56 1.69
CA THR A 672 0.90 -7.55 2.61
C THR A 672 -0.02 -7.43 3.83
N ASN A 673 0.45 -6.75 4.88
CA ASN A 673 -0.39 -6.34 5.99
C ASN A 673 -1.38 -5.23 5.56
N TYR A 674 -2.65 -5.40 5.92
CA TYR A 674 -3.75 -4.46 5.72
C TYR A 674 -4.27 -3.93 7.06
N ASP A 675 -3.78 -2.75 7.45
CA ASP A 675 -4.10 -2.17 8.76
C ASP A 675 -5.45 -1.45 8.80
N ASP A 676 -5.94 -0.90 7.67
CA ASP A 676 -7.18 -0.13 7.70
C ASP A 676 -7.94 -0.10 6.37
N MET A 677 -9.26 0.07 6.45
CA MET A 677 -10.16 0.11 5.30
C MET A 677 -11.34 1.04 5.57
N VAL A 678 -11.88 1.64 4.51
CA VAL A 678 -13.14 2.40 4.58
C VAL A 678 -13.94 2.22 3.29
N ILE A 679 -15.25 2.11 3.41
CA ILE A 679 -16.16 2.13 2.26
C ILE A 679 -16.68 3.55 2.07
N HIS A 680 -16.37 4.16 0.93
CA HIS A 680 -16.82 5.53 0.66
C HIS A 680 -18.36 5.57 0.62
N PRO A 681 -19.03 6.42 1.42
CA PRO A 681 -20.48 6.36 1.61
C PRO A 681 -21.29 6.72 0.35
N ARG A 682 -20.74 7.54 -0.56
CA ARG A 682 -21.36 7.87 -1.85
C ARG A 682 -20.97 6.92 -2.99
N GLU A 683 -19.68 6.79 -3.28
CA GLU A 683 -19.19 6.00 -4.41
C GLU A 683 -19.32 4.48 -4.19
N LYS A 684 -19.31 4.02 -2.93
CA LYS A 684 -19.27 2.60 -2.53
C LYS A 684 -17.98 1.90 -2.96
N ASP A 685 -16.92 2.66 -3.14
CA ASP A 685 -15.58 2.11 -3.30
C ASP A 685 -15.06 1.61 -1.95
N LEU A 686 -14.37 0.47 -1.95
CA LEU A 686 -13.58 0.04 -0.80
C LEU A 686 -12.17 0.60 -0.96
N VAL A 687 -11.82 1.57 -0.12
CA VAL A 687 -10.48 2.15 0.00
C VAL A 687 -9.71 1.35 1.05
N ILE A 688 -8.49 0.95 0.71
CA ILE A 688 -7.70 -0.05 1.44
C ILE A 688 -6.32 0.55 1.73
N GLY A 689 -6.05 0.81 3.01
CA GLY A 689 -4.74 1.20 3.51
C GLY A 689 -3.92 -0.04 3.82
N SER A 690 -2.76 -0.16 3.18
CA SER A 690 -1.82 -1.24 3.49
C SER A 690 -0.61 -0.73 4.24
N HIS A 691 -0.05 -1.58 5.08
CA HIS A 691 1.21 -1.34 5.76
C HIS A 691 2.36 -1.86 4.88
N GLY A 692 2.66 -1.19 3.76
CA GLY A 692 3.81 -1.53 2.90
C GLY A 692 3.53 -1.58 1.40
N GLN A 693 2.31 -1.34 0.93
CA GLN A 693 1.96 -1.28 -0.50
C GLN A 693 1.10 -0.04 -0.84
N GLY A 694 1.15 1.01 0.00
CA GLY A 694 0.35 2.23 -0.14
C GLY A 694 -1.16 1.99 -0.06
N VAL A 695 -1.93 2.81 -0.77
CA VAL A 695 -3.40 2.72 -0.83
C VAL A 695 -3.87 2.04 -2.12
N TRP A 696 -4.88 1.19 -1.96
CA TRP A 696 -5.61 0.54 -3.05
C TRP A 696 -7.08 0.92 -3.03
N ILE A 697 -7.73 0.98 -4.20
CA ILE A 697 -9.17 1.20 -4.31
C ILE A 697 -9.78 0.04 -5.10
N LEU A 698 -10.73 -0.67 -4.50
CA LEU A 698 -11.67 -1.51 -5.23
C LEU A 698 -12.89 -0.65 -5.59
N ASP A 699 -12.92 -0.19 -6.84
CA ASP A 699 -14.00 0.65 -7.33
C ASP A 699 -15.33 -0.14 -7.32
N ASP A 700 -16.43 0.51 -6.90
CA ASP A 700 -17.80 0.00 -6.87
C ASP A 700 -18.00 -1.40 -6.24
N THR A 701 -18.32 -1.44 -4.95
CA THR A 701 -18.61 -2.70 -4.23
C THR A 701 -20.09 -3.11 -4.25
N ARG A 702 -20.98 -2.36 -4.92
CA ARG A 702 -22.44 -2.66 -4.95
C ARG A 702 -22.75 -4.06 -5.44
N ALA A 703 -22.05 -4.54 -6.47
CA ALA A 703 -22.26 -5.89 -6.99
C ALA A 703 -21.89 -7.02 -5.99
N ILE A 704 -21.01 -6.73 -5.03
CA ILE A 704 -20.68 -7.64 -3.93
C ILE A 704 -21.81 -7.60 -2.89
N ALA A 705 -22.27 -6.39 -2.54
CA ALA A 705 -23.40 -6.19 -1.63
C ALA A 705 -24.69 -6.82 -2.14
N GLU A 706 -24.93 -6.84 -3.45
CA GLU A 706 -26.13 -7.41 -4.10
C GLU A 706 -25.97 -8.90 -4.47
N TRP A 707 -24.85 -9.53 -4.11
CA TRP A 707 -24.46 -10.85 -4.61
C TRP A 707 -25.47 -11.95 -4.26
N SER A 708 -25.95 -11.97 -3.02
CA SER A 708 -26.89 -12.96 -2.50
C SER A 708 -28.25 -12.93 -3.22
N ASP A 709 -28.65 -11.77 -3.74
CA ASP A 709 -29.92 -11.58 -4.45
C ASP A 709 -29.85 -11.99 -5.93
N ALA A 710 -28.65 -12.18 -6.48
CA ALA A 710 -28.41 -12.46 -7.89
C ALA A 710 -28.70 -13.94 -8.28
N THR A 711 -29.97 -14.34 -8.18
CA THR A 711 -30.47 -15.71 -8.47
C THR A 711 -30.97 -15.91 -9.91
N ASN A 712 -31.16 -14.83 -10.67
CA ASN A 712 -31.60 -14.89 -12.06
C ASN A 712 -30.49 -15.42 -13.00
N PRO A 713 -30.83 -16.05 -14.16
CA PRO A 713 -29.84 -16.53 -15.12
C PRO A 713 -28.85 -15.46 -15.59
N VAL A 714 -29.34 -14.22 -15.75
CA VAL A 714 -28.57 -13.01 -16.03
C VAL A 714 -28.99 -11.95 -15.02
N THR A 715 -28.03 -11.32 -14.37
CA THR A 715 -28.24 -10.19 -13.45
C THR A 715 -27.32 -9.06 -13.86
N VAL A 716 -27.85 -7.84 -13.97
CA VAL A 716 -27.06 -6.60 -14.05
C VAL A 716 -27.22 -5.90 -12.70
N PHE A 717 -26.12 -5.75 -11.98
CA PHE A 717 -26.11 -5.12 -10.65
C PHE A 717 -26.34 -3.61 -10.77
N SER A 718 -26.54 -2.92 -9.65
CA SER A 718 -26.60 -1.45 -9.63
C SER A 718 -25.34 -0.85 -10.26
N ILE A 719 -25.53 0.19 -11.06
CA ILE A 719 -24.46 0.84 -11.83
C ILE A 719 -24.14 2.19 -11.14
N PRO A 720 -22.87 2.49 -10.86
CA PRO A 720 -22.49 3.79 -10.34
C PRO A 720 -22.80 4.90 -11.34
N ASN A 721 -22.99 6.12 -10.85
CA ASN A 721 -23.23 7.27 -11.70
C ASN A 721 -22.01 7.57 -12.57
N GLY A 722 -22.24 7.96 -13.82
CA GLY A 722 -21.17 8.33 -14.75
C GLY A 722 -20.92 9.82 -14.80
N THR A 723 -19.67 10.24 -14.84
CA THR A 723 -19.29 11.66 -15.01
C THR A 723 -18.56 11.85 -16.32
N ILE A 724 -19.10 12.73 -17.17
CA ILE A 724 -18.41 13.17 -18.40
C ILE A 724 -17.22 14.03 -17.98
N LYS A 725 -16.01 13.66 -18.38
CA LYS A 725 -14.79 14.39 -18.05
C LYS A 725 -13.82 14.50 -19.21
N LEU A 726 -13.01 15.56 -19.20
CA LEU A 726 -11.89 15.73 -20.13
C LEU A 726 -10.55 15.45 -19.46
N TRP A 727 -9.74 14.65 -20.14
CA TRP A 727 -8.36 14.38 -19.75
C TRP A 727 -7.44 15.55 -20.13
N LYS A 728 -6.54 15.90 -19.22
CA LYS A 728 -5.62 17.03 -19.32
C LYS A 728 -4.20 16.53 -19.62
N LYS A 729 -3.54 17.20 -20.57
CA LYS A 729 -2.11 17.03 -20.83
C LYS A 729 -1.33 18.18 -20.17
N ASP A 730 -1.00 18.05 -18.90
CA ASP A 730 -0.22 19.04 -18.14
C ASP A 730 1.14 18.55 -17.66
N THR A 731 1.43 17.26 -17.83
CA THR A 731 2.68 16.62 -17.46
C THR A 731 3.42 16.20 -18.72
N SER A 732 4.14 17.15 -19.33
CA SER A 732 5.01 16.88 -20.49
C SER A 732 6.47 16.72 -20.03
N TYR A 733 7.25 15.91 -20.75
CA TYR A 733 8.71 15.78 -20.59
C TYR A 733 9.21 15.13 -19.28
N ARG A 734 8.42 14.24 -18.67
CA ARG A 734 8.88 13.38 -17.55
C ARG A 734 9.47 12.08 -18.09
N GLY A 735 10.47 11.54 -17.38
CA GLY A 735 11.05 10.22 -17.64
C GLY A 735 10.25 9.09 -16.97
N GLN A 736 10.71 7.85 -17.17
CA GLN A 736 10.11 6.64 -16.57
C GLN A 736 10.42 6.47 -15.08
N ASP A 737 11.28 7.33 -14.50
CA ASP A 737 11.70 7.28 -13.10
C ASP A 737 10.64 7.80 -12.12
N LYS A 738 9.46 8.22 -12.60
CA LYS A 738 8.39 8.78 -11.77
C LYS A 738 7.27 7.76 -11.57
N TYR A 739 6.92 7.54 -10.30
CA TYR A 739 5.77 6.75 -9.94
C TYR A 739 4.46 7.47 -10.28
N ALA A 740 3.48 6.70 -10.74
CA ALA A 740 2.11 7.14 -10.88
C ALA A 740 1.15 6.03 -10.44
N GLY A 741 0.23 6.36 -9.53
CA GLY A 741 -0.93 5.56 -9.21
C GLY A 741 -1.93 5.52 -10.36
N THR A 742 -2.79 4.51 -10.34
CA THR A 742 -3.74 4.22 -11.41
C THR A 742 -5.06 4.95 -11.20
N ASN A 743 -5.50 5.69 -12.23
CA ASN A 743 -6.84 6.28 -12.28
C ASN A 743 -7.91 5.21 -12.55
N PRO A 744 -9.18 5.44 -12.17
CA PRO A 744 -10.28 4.58 -12.55
C PRO A 744 -10.45 4.52 -14.08
N VAL A 745 -11.11 3.46 -14.55
CA VAL A 745 -11.43 3.29 -15.98
C VAL A 745 -12.32 4.44 -16.49
N ASP A 746 -12.25 4.73 -17.80
CA ASP A 746 -13.05 5.81 -18.39
C ASP A 746 -14.55 5.42 -18.43
N GLY A 747 -15.41 6.31 -17.95
CA GLY A 747 -16.86 6.13 -17.94
C GLY A 747 -17.39 5.41 -16.71
N VAL A 748 -18.29 4.43 -16.89
CA VAL A 748 -18.93 3.68 -15.80
C VAL A 748 -18.65 2.20 -15.90
N GLU A 749 -18.31 1.59 -14.76
CA GLU A 749 -18.24 0.15 -14.63
C GLU A 749 -19.64 -0.47 -14.61
N VAL A 750 -19.83 -1.55 -15.37
CA VAL A 750 -21.05 -2.33 -15.42
C VAL A 750 -20.70 -3.75 -15.00
N THR A 751 -21.16 -4.12 -13.81
CA THR A 751 -20.98 -5.48 -13.30
C THR A 751 -22.23 -6.30 -13.61
N TYR A 752 -22.04 -7.52 -14.14
CA TYR A 752 -23.13 -8.46 -14.38
C TYR A 752 -22.70 -9.89 -14.06
N ARG A 753 -23.68 -10.76 -13.82
CA ARG A 753 -23.47 -12.19 -13.53
C ARG A 753 -24.23 -13.03 -14.53
N LEU A 754 -23.57 -14.09 -15.01
CA LEU A 754 -24.18 -15.16 -15.78
C LEU A 754 -24.09 -16.46 -14.97
N ILE A 755 -25.23 -17.09 -14.67
CA ILE A 755 -25.24 -18.40 -14.00
C ILE A 755 -24.67 -19.48 -14.92
N ASN A 756 -25.06 -19.43 -16.20
CA ASN A 756 -24.62 -20.38 -17.23
C ASN A 756 -23.86 -19.64 -18.34
N ALA A 757 -22.88 -20.31 -18.92
CA ALA A 757 -22.15 -19.77 -20.07
C ALA A 757 -23.05 -19.73 -21.31
N THR A 758 -22.86 -18.70 -22.14
CA THR A 758 -23.49 -18.48 -23.44
C THR A 758 -22.43 -18.28 -24.52
N ASN A 759 -22.82 -18.37 -25.79
CA ASN A 759 -21.93 -18.06 -26.92
C ASN A 759 -21.80 -16.53 -27.08
N GLY A 760 -21.09 -15.90 -26.15
CA GLY A 760 -21.00 -14.45 -26.00
C GLY A 760 -22.23 -13.82 -25.34
N ALA A 761 -22.10 -12.55 -24.98
CA ALA A 761 -23.18 -11.69 -24.53
C ALA A 761 -23.07 -10.31 -25.19
N THR A 762 -24.16 -9.54 -25.18
CA THR A 762 -24.22 -8.21 -25.79
C THR A 762 -24.71 -7.19 -24.77
N MET A 763 -23.90 -6.16 -24.53
CA MET A 763 -24.28 -4.98 -23.78
C MET A 763 -24.88 -3.93 -24.71
N ARG A 764 -26.08 -3.43 -24.38
CA ARG A 764 -26.72 -2.30 -25.07
C ARG A 764 -26.98 -1.17 -24.11
N VAL A 765 -26.63 0.03 -24.55
CA VAL A 765 -26.94 1.28 -23.87
C VAL A 765 -27.98 2.03 -24.67
N GLN A 766 -29.06 2.42 -24.02
CA GLN A 766 -30.16 3.18 -24.62
C GLN A 766 -30.43 4.46 -23.84
N ALA A 767 -30.70 5.54 -24.56
CA ALA A 767 -31.20 6.78 -23.97
C ALA A 767 -32.63 6.58 -23.44
N ALA A 768 -33.13 7.54 -22.66
CA ALA A 768 -34.47 7.50 -22.07
C ALA A 768 -35.62 7.36 -23.10
N ASP A 769 -35.41 7.83 -24.34
CA ASP A 769 -36.38 7.71 -25.44
C ASP A 769 -36.30 6.37 -26.20
N GLY A 770 -35.41 5.45 -25.78
CA GLY A 770 -35.16 4.16 -26.39
C GLY A 770 -34.12 4.17 -27.52
N THR A 771 -33.57 5.33 -27.87
CA THR A 771 -32.51 5.45 -28.90
C THR A 771 -31.29 4.64 -28.48
N LEU A 772 -30.81 3.77 -29.38
CA LEU A 772 -29.58 3.01 -29.16
C LEU A 772 -28.37 3.95 -29.22
N VAL A 773 -27.60 4.00 -28.14
CA VAL A 773 -26.38 4.80 -28.00
C VAL A 773 -25.14 3.98 -28.32
N ARG A 774 -25.07 2.79 -27.74
CA ARG A 774 -23.89 1.92 -27.83
C ARG A 774 -24.31 0.45 -27.79
N GLU A 775 -23.66 -0.35 -28.61
CA GLU A 775 -23.73 -1.82 -28.55
C GLU A 775 -22.31 -2.39 -28.48
N LEU A 776 -22.07 -3.27 -27.52
CA LEU A 776 -20.79 -3.92 -27.27
C LEU A 776 -20.95 -5.43 -27.10
N THR A 777 -20.13 -6.22 -27.78
CA THR A 777 -19.95 -7.65 -27.47
C THR A 777 -19.11 -7.76 -26.20
N VAL A 778 -19.62 -8.50 -25.21
CA VAL A 778 -19.02 -8.66 -23.87
C VAL A 778 -18.89 -10.16 -23.53
N PRO A 779 -18.08 -10.53 -22.51
CA PRO A 779 -17.88 -11.93 -22.14
C PRO A 779 -19.17 -12.74 -21.89
N GLY A 780 -19.22 -13.96 -22.40
CA GLY A 780 -20.37 -14.87 -22.24
C GLY A 780 -20.12 -16.05 -21.29
N SER A 781 -18.95 -16.16 -20.65
CA SER A 781 -18.67 -17.30 -19.77
C SER A 781 -19.49 -17.24 -18.47
N ALA A 782 -19.69 -18.36 -17.79
CA ALA A 782 -20.33 -18.35 -16.48
C ALA A 782 -19.48 -17.57 -15.45
N GLY A 783 -20.14 -16.90 -14.51
CA GLY A 783 -19.49 -16.11 -13.45
C GLY A 783 -19.83 -14.62 -13.50
N THR A 784 -19.10 -13.85 -12.70
CA THR A 784 -19.18 -12.38 -12.66
C THR A 784 -18.28 -11.77 -13.70
N HIS A 785 -18.77 -10.74 -14.37
CA HIS A 785 -18.03 -9.94 -15.35
C HIS A 785 -18.15 -8.48 -15.00
N ARG A 786 -17.06 -7.74 -15.22
CA ARG A 786 -17.00 -6.29 -15.08
C ARG A 786 -16.50 -5.70 -16.37
N VAL A 787 -17.37 -4.93 -17.02
CA VAL A 787 -17.10 -4.20 -18.27
C VAL A 787 -17.30 -2.71 -18.01
N HIS A 788 -17.05 -1.86 -19.00
CA HIS A 788 -17.34 -0.43 -18.84
C HIS A 788 -17.97 0.14 -20.10
N TRP A 789 -18.78 1.17 -19.90
CA TRP A 789 -19.23 2.07 -20.97
C TRP A 789 -18.54 3.41 -20.78
N ASP A 790 -17.76 3.80 -21.79
CA ASP A 790 -16.99 5.05 -21.86
C ASP A 790 -17.86 6.32 -22.05
N LEU A 791 -19.17 6.24 -21.76
CA LEU A 791 -20.20 7.27 -21.92
C LEU A 791 -20.25 7.90 -23.33
N ARG A 792 -19.85 7.14 -24.35
CA ARG A 792 -19.82 7.60 -25.74
C ARG A 792 -20.73 6.78 -26.64
N HIS A 793 -21.14 7.41 -27.73
CA HIS A 793 -21.81 6.76 -28.84
C HIS A 793 -20.91 5.73 -29.54
N GLY A 794 -21.53 4.75 -30.20
CA GLY A 794 -20.88 3.84 -31.13
C GLY A 794 -20.27 4.57 -32.35
N GLY A 795 -19.24 3.95 -32.94
CA GLY A 795 -18.78 4.35 -34.28
C GLY A 795 -19.77 3.89 -35.37
N PRO A 796 -19.76 4.51 -36.57
CA PRO A 796 -20.62 4.10 -37.67
C PRO A 796 -20.20 2.72 -38.21
N ASP A 797 -21.08 1.73 -38.06
CA ASP A 797 -21.09 0.41 -38.73
C ASP A 797 -20.23 -0.77 -38.18
N VAL A 798 -20.07 -0.96 -36.86
CA VAL A 798 -19.81 -2.30 -36.26
C VAL A 798 -20.29 -2.32 -34.80
N ALA A 799 -20.95 -3.40 -34.34
CA ALA A 799 -21.06 -3.68 -32.90
C ALA A 799 -19.65 -3.73 -32.32
N GLY A 800 -19.34 -2.86 -31.35
CA GLY A 800 -17.97 -2.81 -30.82
C GLY A 800 -17.64 -4.09 -30.08
N GLN A 801 -16.40 -4.54 -30.12
CA GLN A 801 -15.94 -5.59 -29.22
C GLN A 801 -15.40 -4.93 -27.97
N TRP A 802 -15.96 -5.26 -26.80
CA TRP A 802 -15.36 -4.81 -25.55
C TRP A 802 -14.08 -5.59 -25.29
N SER A 803 -13.03 -4.86 -24.94
CA SER A 803 -11.80 -5.41 -24.40
C SER A 803 -11.40 -4.58 -23.20
N ARG A 804 -10.94 -5.25 -22.14
CA ARG A 804 -10.35 -4.54 -21.01
C ARG A 804 -9.14 -3.74 -21.49
N HIS A 805 -9.14 -2.45 -21.21
CA HIS A 805 -7.94 -1.63 -21.41
C HIS A 805 -6.92 -2.00 -20.33
N ASN A 806 -5.77 -2.50 -20.75
CA ASN A 806 -4.70 -2.94 -19.85
C ASN A 806 -3.39 -2.26 -20.28
N SER A 807 -3.25 -0.98 -19.93
CA SER A 807 -2.01 -0.24 -20.16
C SER A 807 -1.41 0.17 -18.82
N PRO A 808 -0.13 -0.16 -18.55
CA PRO A 808 0.54 0.27 -17.34
C PRO A 808 0.87 1.77 -17.34
N VAL A 809 0.72 2.46 -18.49
CA VAL A 809 1.13 3.87 -18.66
C VAL A 809 -0.07 4.81 -18.82
N LEU A 810 -1.18 4.32 -19.36
CA LEU A 810 -2.33 5.15 -19.70
C LEU A 810 -3.59 4.57 -19.09
N ALA A 811 -4.35 5.38 -18.36
CA ALA A 811 -5.64 4.98 -17.79
C ALA A 811 -6.72 4.67 -18.85
N ARG A 812 -6.50 5.08 -20.11
CA ARG A 812 -7.45 4.90 -21.22
C ARG A 812 -6.76 4.64 -22.56
N SER A 813 -7.53 4.14 -23.53
CA SER A 813 -7.09 4.09 -24.93
C SER A 813 -6.95 5.49 -25.53
N ILE A 814 -5.95 5.64 -26.41
CA ILE A 814 -5.68 6.87 -27.20
C ILE A 814 -6.45 6.91 -28.52
N GLU A 815 -7.15 5.83 -28.87
CA GLU A 815 -8.00 5.78 -30.05
C GLU A 815 -9.27 6.61 -29.84
N ALA A 816 -9.78 7.23 -30.91
CA ALA A 816 -10.95 8.10 -30.83
C ALA A 816 -12.24 7.27 -30.90
N TRP A 817 -13.00 7.30 -29.81
CA TRP A 817 -14.35 6.74 -29.74
C TRP A 817 -15.38 7.81 -30.17
N GLY A 818 -16.64 7.42 -30.36
CA GLY A 818 -17.73 8.34 -30.72
C GLY A 818 -17.87 9.51 -29.74
N PRO A 819 -18.75 10.49 -30.03
CA PRO A 819 -18.95 11.62 -29.14
C PRO A 819 -19.50 11.17 -27.79
N TRP A 820 -19.12 11.89 -26.74
CA TRP A 820 -19.79 11.80 -25.44
C TRP A 820 -21.29 12.03 -25.59
N VAL A 821 -22.07 11.29 -24.82
CA VAL A 821 -23.49 11.55 -24.64
C VAL A 821 -23.75 12.82 -23.83
N SER A 822 -25.00 13.28 -23.76
CA SER A 822 -25.40 14.32 -22.81
C SER A 822 -25.71 13.75 -21.42
N PRO A 823 -25.64 14.56 -20.35
CA PRO A 823 -26.13 14.15 -19.04
C PRO A 823 -27.61 13.72 -19.12
N GLY A 824 -27.98 12.75 -18.29
CA GLY A 824 -29.31 12.17 -18.23
C GLY A 824 -29.29 10.68 -17.90
N THR A 825 -30.48 10.10 -17.92
CA THR A 825 -30.72 8.70 -17.56
C THR A 825 -30.55 7.78 -18.78
N TYR A 826 -29.75 6.72 -18.63
CA TYR A 826 -29.55 5.69 -19.65
C TYR A 826 -29.89 4.31 -19.10
N THR A 827 -30.42 3.44 -19.96
CA THR A 827 -30.63 2.03 -19.63
C THR A 827 -29.49 1.20 -20.21
N VAL A 828 -28.83 0.42 -19.36
CA VAL A 828 -27.83 -0.56 -19.77
C VAL A 828 -28.45 -1.95 -19.64
N SER A 829 -28.39 -2.74 -20.71
CA SER A 829 -28.92 -4.10 -20.76
C SER A 829 -27.87 -5.10 -21.21
N ILE A 830 -27.90 -6.30 -20.64
CA ILE A 830 -27.06 -7.45 -21.00
C ILE A 830 -27.97 -8.55 -21.55
N GLN A 831 -27.82 -8.83 -22.85
CA GLN A 831 -28.45 -9.95 -23.52
C GLN A 831 -27.46 -11.12 -23.59
N ALA A 832 -27.84 -12.28 -23.07
CA ALA A 832 -27.05 -13.52 -23.13
C ALA A 832 -27.95 -14.69 -23.56
N GLY A 833 -27.81 -15.13 -24.82
CA GLY A 833 -28.77 -16.06 -25.43
C GLY A 833 -30.17 -15.44 -25.48
N ASP A 834 -31.18 -16.15 -24.97
CA ASP A 834 -32.57 -15.67 -24.87
C ASP A 834 -32.85 -14.85 -23.59
N GLN A 835 -31.87 -14.74 -22.69
CA GLN A 835 -32.01 -14.08 -21.40
C GLN A 835 -31.55 -12.62 -21.48
N ASN A 836 -32.24 -11.73 -20.78
CA ASN A 836 -31.92 -10.31 -20.73
C ASN A 836 -32.11 -9.77 -19.31
N ALA A 837 -31.18 -8.93 -18.86
CA ALA A 837 -31.35 -8.12 -17.67
C ALA A 837 -30.90 -6.69 -17.96
N LYS A 838 -31.45 -5.73 -17.23
CA LYS A 838 -31.15 -4.31 -17.42
C LYS A 838 -31.11 -3.58 -16.09
N ASN A 839 -30.31 -2.53 -16.05
CA ASN A 839 -30.32 -1.55 -14.98
C ASN A 839 -30.17 -0.14 -15.56
N VAL A 840 -30.31 0.87 -14.73
CA VAL A 840 -30.26 2.28 -15.10
C VAL A 840 -28.97 2.89 -14.59
N VAL A 841 -28.43 3.83 -15.35
CA VAL A 841 -27.28 4.66 -14.96
C VAL A 841 -27.61 6.14 -15.18
N GLU A 842 -27.28 6.97 -14.20
CA GLU A 842 -27.33 8.42 -14.34
C GLU A 842 -25.98 8.94 -14.82
N VAL A 843 -25.98 9.66 -15.94
CA VAL A 843 -24.80 10.36 -16.46
C VAL A 843 -24.91 11.84 -16.10
N ARG A 844 -23.85 12.39 -15.51
CA ARG A 844 -23.76 13.77 -15.07
C ARG A 844 -22.75 14.54 -15.92
N GLY A 845 -22.96 15.85 -15.99
CA GLY A 845 -21.98 16.77 -16.56
C GLY A 845 -20.75 16.89 -15.65
N ASP A 846 -19.66 17.41 -16.22
CA ASP A 846 -18.41 17.63 -15.50
C ASP A 846 -18.60 18.63 -14.33
N PRO A 847 -18.39 18.24 -13.06
CA PRO A 847 -18.60 19.11 -11.90
C PRO A 847 -17.61 20.28 -11.85
N GLU A 848 -16.43 20.16 -12.47
CA GLU A 848 -15.46 21.27 -12.59
C GLU A 848 -15.82 22.24 -13.74
N MET A 849 -16.88 21.96 -14.51
CA MET A 849 -17.41 22.85 -15.54
C MET A 849 -18.85 23.28 -15.24
N PRO A 850 -19.11 23.97 -14.11
CA PRO A 850 -20.46 24.29 -13.64
C PRO A 850 -21.22 25.26 -14.57
N MET A 851 -20.53 25.90 -15.51
CA MET A 851 -21.13 26.78 -16.52
C MET A 851 -21.80 26.03 -17.68
N LEU A 852 -21.53 24.73 -17.85
CA LEU A 852 -22.14 23.93 -18.93
C LEU A 852 -23.54 23.49 -18.52
N THR A 853 -24.55 23.97 -19.25
CA THR A 853 -25.95 23.59 -19.02
C THR A 853 -26.31 22.31 -19.77
N GLN A 854 -27.39 21.65 -19.36
CA GLN A 854 -27.97 20.50 -20.07
C GLN A 854 -28.12 20.77 -21.58
N GLN A 855 -28.67 21.94 -21.94
CA GLN A 855 -28.89 22.32 -23.34
C GLN A 855 -27.58 22.42 -24.14
N MET A 856 -26.49 22.83 -23.50
CA MET A 856 -25.16 22.93 -24.13
C MET A 856 -24.58 21.57 -24.44
N TYR A 857 -24.74 20.59 -23.53
CA TYR A 857 -24.36 19.20 -23.78
C TYR A 857 -25.16 18.61 -24.95
N GLU A 858 -26.48 18.79 -24.96
CA GLU A 858 -27.38 18.26 -26.00
C GLU A 858 -27.09 18.85 -27.38
N ASP A 859 -26.83 20.16 -27.46
CA ASP A 859 -26.47 20.85 -28.69
C ASP A 859 -25.12 20.37 -29.22
N ARG A 860 -24.14 20.15 -28.32
CA ARG A 860 -22.86 19.55 -28.69
C ARG A 860 -23.03 18.13 -29.21
N GLU A 861 -23.71 17.27 -28.45
CA GLU A 861 -23.93 15.86 -28.81
C GLU A 861 -24.58 15.74 -30.18
N ARG A 862 -25.70 16.45 -30.40
CA ARG A 862 -26.42 16.46 -31.67
C ARG A 862 -25.53 16.90 -32.83
N PHE A 863 -24.80 17.99 -32.66
CA PHE A 863 -23.88 18.48 -33.67
C PHE A 863 -22.77 17.48 -34.02
N MET A 864 -22.24 16.78 -33.03
CA MET A 864 -21.21 15.76 -33.24
C MET A 864 -21.75 14.53 -33.97
N LEU A 865 -22.97 14.11 -33.65
CA LEU A 865 -23.67 13.04 -34.36
C LEU A 865 -23.95 13.42 -35.82
N ASP A 866 -24.39 14.65 -36.08
CA ASP A 866 -24.58 15.18 -37.43
C ASP A 866 -23.27 15.17 -38.24
N ALA A 867 -22.15 15.54 -37.61
CA ALA A 867 -20.83 15.51 -38.23
C ALA A 867 -20.37 14.09 -38.59
N ILE A 868 -20.63 13.10 -37.73
CA ILE A 868 -20.37 11.69 -38.02
C ILE A 868 -21.26 11.19 -39.15
N ALA A 869 -22.56 11.47 -39.09
CA ALA A 869 -23.52 11.03 -40.10
C ALA A 869 -23.15 11.60 -41.48
N LEU A 870 -22.77 12.87 -41.54
CA LEU A 870 -22.30 13.51 -42.77
C LEU A 870 -21.02 12.86 -43.29
N THR A 871 -20.02 12.64 -42.43
CA THR A 871 -18.74 12.00 -42.81
C THR A 871 -18.96 10.58 -43.36
N THR A 872 -19.88 9.84 -42.74
CA THR A 872 -20.27 8.48 -43.16
C THR A 872 -20.97 8.52 -44.52
N ARG A 873 -21.92 9.44 -44.71
CA ARG A 873 -22.61 9.64 -45.99
C ARG A 873 -21.64 10.00 -47.11
N ILE A 874 -20.72 10.94 -46.88
CA ILE A 874 -19.67 11.31 -47.85
C ILE A 874 -18.82 10.08 -48.20
N SER A 875 -18.39 9.30 -47.21
CA SER A 875 -17.55 8.12 -47.42
C SER A 875 -18.27 6.99 -48.15
N ARG A 876 -19.59 6.83 -47.96
CA ARG A 876 -20.43 5.92 -48.75
C ARG A 876 -20.54 6.42 -50.20
N THR A 877 -20.89 7.69 -50.41
CA THR A 877 -20.95 8.28 -51.76
C THR A 877 -19.62 8.14 -52.51
N MET A 878 -18.48 8.38 -51.87
CA MET A 878 -17.16 8.17 -52.49
C MET A 878 -16.91 6.70 -52.87
N ARG A 879 -17.40 5.74 -52.09
CA ARG A 879 -17.31 4.30 -52.41
C ARG A 879 -18.24 3.91 -53.56
N ASP A 880 -19.49 4.37 -53.51
CA ASP A 880 -20.53 4.02 -54.50
C ASP A 880 -20.15 4.46 -55.92
N PHE A 881 -19.36 5.54 -56.05
CA PHE A 881 -18.87 6.08 -57.33
C PHE A 881 -17.37 5.78 -57.59
N ASP A 882 -16.75 4.87 -56.84
CA ASP A 882 -15.32 4.50 -56.93
C ASP A 882 -14.33 5.69 -56.96
N LEU A 883 -14.64 6.74 -56.21
CA LEU A 883 -13.84 7.98 -56.13
C LEU A 883 -12.68 7.88 -55.13
N ASN A 884 -12.43 6.69 -54.58
CA ASN A 884 -11.34 6.42 -53.64
C ASN A 884 -9.99 6.16 -54.33
N SER A 885 -9.98 5.86 -55.63
CA SER A 885 -8.84 5.24 -56.33
C SER A 885 -7.91 6.19 -57.10
N THR A 886 -8.16 7.52 -57.15
CA THR A 886 -7.23 8.44 -57.85
C THR A 886 -5.98 8.74 -57.02
N ARG A 887 -5.05 7.78 -56.93
CA ARG A 887 -3.61 8.02 -56.74
C ARG A 887 -3.08 8.61 -58.05
N GLY A 888 -3.08 9.94 -58.15
CA GLY A 888 -2.52 10.59 -59.33
C GLY A 888 -2.73 12.09 -59.35
N ASP A 889 -2.22 12.82 -58.34
CA ASP A 889 -1.48 14.05 -58.63
C ASP A 889 -0.73 14.51 -57.38
N SER A 890 0.58 14.22 -57.33
CA SER A 890 1.53 14.77 -56.37
C SER A 890 1.95 16.19 -56.78
N GLY A 891 0.97 17.08 -56.96
CA GLY A 891 1.19 18.48 -57.33
C GLY A 891 0.68 19.40 -56.24
N PHE A 892 1.59 20.02 -55.49
CA PHE A 892 1.29 21.20 -54.67
C PHE A 892 0.47 22.20 -55.51
N ARG A 893 -0.82 22.37 -55.22
CA ARG A 893 -1.66 23.42 -55.80
C ARG A 893 -2.43 24.18 -54.72
N ASN A 894 -2.42 25.50 -54.91
CA ASN A 894 -2.94 26.59 -54.10
C ASN A 894 -4.22 26.30 -53.28
N PRO A 895 -4.33 26.74 -52.01
CA PRO A 895 -5.53 26.56 -51.18
C PRO A 895 -6.73 27.44 -51.55
N THR A 896 -6.67 28.21 -52.64
CA THR A 896 -7.61 29.32 -52.93
C THR A 896 -8.57 29.07 -54.10
N GLY A 897 -8.53 27.91 -54.75
CA GLY A 897 -9.48 27.57 -55.82
C GLY A 897 -10.68 26.77 -55.29
N SER A 898 -11.91 27.13 -55.72
CA SER A 898 -13.11 26.32 -55.48
C SER A 898 -12.91 24.89 -56.02
N PRO A 899 -13.39 23.83 -55.33
CA PRO A 899 -13.32 22.46 -55.83
C PRO A 899 -13.98 22.36 -57.21
N ARG A 900 -13.36 21.67 -58.17
CA ARG A 900 -13.82 21.67 -59.59
C ARG A 900 -14.36 20.33 -60.07
N THR A 901 -14.25 19.28 -59.27
CA THR A 901 -14.78 17.93 -59.60
C THR A 901 -15.54 17.35 -58.41
N PRO A 902 -16.50 16.42 -58.63
CA PRO A 902 -17.24 15.79 -57.54
C PRO A 902 -16.32 15.11 -56.52
N GLY A 903 -15.22 14.48 -56.97
CA GLY A 903 -14.23 13.86 -56.08
C GLY A 903 -13.49 14.87 -55.19
N GLU A 904 -13.13 16.06 -55.72
CA GLU A 904 -12.52 17.14 -54.94
C GLU A 904 -13.51 17.77 -53.95
N MET A 905 -14.77 17.93 -54.36
CA MET A 905 -15.85 18.42 -53.48
C MET A 905 -16.04 17.46 -52.29
N LEU A 906 -16.17 16.16 -52.54
CA LEU A 906 -16.34 15.14 -51.50
C LEU A 906 -15.13 15.05 -50.56
N ARG A 907 -13.89 15.12 -51.08
CA ARG A 907 -12.68 15.17 -50.24
C ARG A 907 -12.65 16.43 -49.36
N THR A 908 -13.05 17.57 -49.90
CA THR A 908 -13.12 18.84 -49.15
C THR A 908 -14.20 18.79 -48.08
N ALA A 909 -15.39 18.32 -48.42
CA ALA A 909 -16.51 18.13 -47.49
C ALA A 909 -16.11 17.19 -46.33
N ARG A 910 -15.47 16.05 -46.66
CA ARG A 910 -14.98 15.09 -45.65
C ARG A 910 -13.97 15.74 -44.71
N ARG A 911 -13.01 16.50 -45.26
CA ARG A 911 -12.01 17.21 -44.47
C ARG A 911 -12.64 18.23 -43.52
N LEU A 912 -13.59 19.04 -44.00
CA LEU A 912 -14.29 20.03 -43.16
C LEU A 912 -15.05 19.35 -42.01
N ALA A 913 -15.84 18.31 -42.30
CA ALA A 913 -16.58 17.56 -41.29
C ALA A 913 -15.64 16.91 -40.26
N GLN A 914 -14.54 16.29 -40.71
CA GLN A 914 -13.54 15.66 -39.84
C GLN A 914 -12.76 16.69 -39.00
N GLN A 915 -12.45 17.87 -39.54
CA GLN A 915 -11.77 18.94 -38.80
C GLN A 915 -12.61 19.44 -37.63
N VAL A 916 -13.90 19.69 -37.87
CA VAL A 916 -14.82 20.13 -36.83
C VAL A 916 -15.02 19.04 -35.78
N TYR A 917 -15.24 17.79 -36.22
CA TYR A 917 -15.35 16.65 -35.32
C TYR A 917 -14.10 16.50 -34.45
N GLY A 918 -12.91 16.49 -35.05
CA GLY A 918 -11.64 16.35 -34.32
C GLY A 918 -11.36 17.51 -33.37
N ALA A 919 -11.80 18.74 -33.69
CA ALA A 919 -11.64 19.90 -32.82
C ALA A 919 -12.45 19.78 -31.52
N LEU A 920 -13.66 19.21 -31.58
CA LEU A 920 -14.55 19.06 -30.42
C LEU A 920 -14.37 17.71 -29.70
N ASN A 921 -14.05 16.64 -30.42
CA ASN A 921 -13.80 15.33 -29.82
C ASN A 921 -12.40 15.25 -29.19
N GLY A 922 -11.42 15.95 -29.76
CA GLY A 922 -10.00 15.74 -29.48
C GLY A 922 -9.43 14.57 -30.29
N GLY A 923 -8.21 14.16 -29.96
CA GLY A 923 -7.55 13.01 -30.60
C GLY A 923 -6.20 12.68 -29.96
N GLY A 924 -5.92 11.39 -29.75
CA GLY A 924 -4.77 10.95 -28.96
C GLY A 924 -4.81 11.57 -27.55
N VAL A 925 -3.72 12.20 -27.14
CA VAL A 925 -3.63 12.94 -25.86
C VAL A 925 -4.12 14.39 -25.92
N ARG A 926 -4.53 14.88 -27.10
CA ARG A 926 -5.03 16.25 -27.24
C ARG A 926 -6.47 16.31 -26.73
N PRO A 927 -6.77 17.18 -25.75
CA PRO A 927 -8.14 17.34 -25.28
C PRO A 927 -9.04 17.89 -26.39
N GLY A 928 -10.29 17.42 -26.41
CA GLY A 928 -11.38 18.04 -27.14
C GLY A 928 -11.98 19.22 -26.37
N SER A 929 -13.28 19.45 -26.56
CA SER A 929 -14.06 20.42 -25.81
C SER A 929 -15.44 19.84 -25.47
N LEU A 930 -15.96 20.14 -24.29
CA LEU A 930 -17.34 19.86 -23.89
C LEU A 930 -18.29 21.04 -24.19
N TYR A 931 -17.78 22.16 -24.69
CA TYR A 931 -18.61 23.29 -25.12
C TYR A 931 -19.37 22.98 -26.43
N PRO A 932 -20.52 23.64 -26.65
CA PRO A 932 -21.24 23.58 -27.91
C PRO A 932 -20.41 24.17 -29.06
N PRO A 933 -20.72 23.79 -30.31
CA PRO A 933 -19.97 24.25 -31.47
C PRO A 933 -20.13 25.77 -31.68
N THR A 934 -19.04 26.41 -32.07
CA THR A 934 -19.02 27.83 -32.44
C THR A 934 -19.79 28.07 -33.74
N GLN A 935 -20.18 29.33 -34.01
CA GLN A 935 -20.82 29.69 -35.28
C GLN A 935 -19.96 29.32 -36.49
N THR A 936 -18.63 29.46 -36.38
CA THR A 936 -17.68 29.07 -37.43
C THR A 936 -17.72 27.57 -37.69
N GLN A 937 -17.73 26.74 -36.64
CA GLN A 937 -17.81 25.29 -36.77
C GLN A 937 -19.15 24.85 -37.37
N ARG A 938 -20.26 25.49 -36.99
CA ARG A 938 -21.57 25.25 -37.62
C ARG A 938 -21.57 25.56 -39.10
N LYS A 939 -21.01 26.71 -39.48
CA LYS A 939 -20.85 27.09 -40.88
C LYS A 939 -20.01 26.07 -41.66
N GLN A 940 -18.88 25.63 -41.10
CA GLN A 940 -18.04 24.61 -41.73
C GLN A 940 -18.78 23.30 -41.99
N LEU A 941 -19.65 22.87 -41.07
CA LEU A 941 -20.46 21.68 -41.26
C LEU A 941 -21.53 21.88 -42.35
N LEU A 942 -22.18 23.04 -42.40
CA LEU A 942 -23.11 23.41 -43.46
C LEU A 942 -22.43 23.46 -44.84
N ASP A 943 -21.25 24.09 -44.93
CA ASP A 943 -20.47 24.15 -46.17
C ASP A 943 -20.11 22.73 -46.66
N ALA A 944 -19.80 21.80 -45.74
CA ALA A 944 -19.56 20.40 -46.07
C ALA A 944 -20.82 19.69 -46.60
N GLN A 945 -22.01 19.98 -46.03
CA GLN A 945 -23.28 19.45 -46.52
C GLN A 945 -23.63 19.98 -47.92
N GLU A 946 -23.36 21.26 -48.18
CA GLU A 946 -23.58 21.89 -49.48
C GLU A 946 -22.67 21.25 -50.55
N LEU A 947 -21.38 21.10 -50.26
CA LEU A 947 -20.42 20.43 -51.16
C LEU A 947 -20.82 18.98 -51.47
N LEU A 948 -21.29 18.22 -50.48
CA LEU A 948 -21.82 16.87 -50.70
C LEU A 948 -23.03 16.91 -51.66
N SER A 949 -23.94 17.85 -51.45
CA SER A 949 -25.16 17.97 -52.26
C SER A 949 -24.84 18.37 -53.71
N GLN A 950 -23.90 19.30 -53.92
CA GLN A 950 -23.40 19.70 -55.24
C GLN A 950 -22.73 18.52 -55.95
N ALA A 951 -21.84 17.79 -55.27
CA ALA A 951 -21.16 16.63 -55.83
C ALA A 951 -22.14 15.52 -56.25
N ILE A 952 -23.16 15.23 -55.43
CA ILE A 952 -24.21 14.26 -55.77
C ILE A 952 -25.02 14.74 -56.98
N GLY A 953 -25.30 16.05 -57.09
CA GLY A 953 -25.95 16.64 -58.25
C GLY A 953 -25.16 16.38 -59.54
N GLU A 954 -23.87 16.73 -59.54
CA GLU A 954 -22.98 16.52 -60.69
C GLU A 954 -22.81 15.04 -61.05
N LEU A 955 -22.68 14.15 -60.06
CA LEU A 955 -22.59 12.69 -60.27
C LEU A 955 -23.88 12.08 -60.83
N ARG A 956 -25.03 12.74 -60.66
CA ARG A 956 -26.32 12.31 -61.24
C ARG A 956 -26.52 12.82 -62.66
N GLU A 957 -25.82 13.88 -63.07
CA GLU A 957 -25.92 14.49 -64.41
C GLU A 957 -24.92 13.92 -65.42
N ASP A 958 -23.88 13.19 -64.99
CA ASP A 958 -22.90 12.49 -65.85
C ASP A 958 -22.97 10.95 -65.64
N PRO A 959 -23.78 10.21 -66.42
CA PRO A 959 -24.06 8.79 -66.18
C PRO A 959 -22.98 7.85 -66.74
N ARG A 960 -21.71 8.28 -66.78
CA ARG A 960 -20.61 7.45 -67.28
C ARG A 960 -20.30 6.25 -66.40
#